data_AF-A0A976GS96-F1
#
_entry.id   AF-A0A976GS96-F1
#
_cell.length_a   1.000
_cell.length_b   1.000
_cell.length_c   1.000
_cell.angle_alpha   90.00
_cell.angle_beta   90.00
_cell.angle_gamma   90.00
#
_symmetry.space_group_name_H-M   'P 1'
#
loop_
_entity.id
_entity.type
_entity.pdbx_description
1 polymer ?
#
loop_
_entity_poly.entity_id
_entity_poly.type
_entity_poly.pdbx_seq_one_letter_code
_entity_poly.pdbx_strand_id
1 'polypeptide(L)'
;MLESSFNELKIHLQTIIDKKIMADAKEIPVKPEIQKDSTKKVAPEPKKEVKDTTKVKKDSTKTPKKDDKVVPKKQEENAAEAKIIPVFSFYKNINPEVEKAFYAARTSIEDVLNRNRELSTVYQDNSEDTQSILGTVILLTFSLNLLVLLAGTFIIGTYLVTPLKDISTTAKQVASGDINTKIEYKRDDEIGEVADSLNLIVGSFKEYAVFAESIGKGDFDVPFEVKSEQDTLGLALQRMRNNLARIDDEDNKRNWINEGFAQFGTILRATEQDFNEFSYQIISNLVKYVEANQGGIFLLSKDENQDEYLELKAGFAYNKRKYEQKIIKAGQGLLGQVILERDIIYMEDVPNEYIQITSGLGKANPRCLLISPLQVNNEIFGAIEIASFQPIERYKIDFIQQLSENIASTIATVRTNENTKRLLEESRLQAEKMKATEEMMKMNVEQLAVTQEQMQKDRQQLEEYKNNLEKEVESRTGVIQKQEKALEDALNQLQGIIDSSRAGIVALNRNFEVVAANRQIKEVIKSIRGKEFELGDYWLNTFDESDEKRIRAKTFWERAFSGIYFNHEESYILAGNARRWFEFSYSPILDDDKEIMGASMFVRDITDRKRELKNIELNAYILDNSSSEVYVFDANTMLFLMTNERARQNIGYLTDEIVNKMYAYEIEPDTLPEIFVARLQPLKDKSLKFQNFETNYKRKNGTKYTAEVSLQYFEDEEKPLIAAIVQDITQRKQNELKLTEAINRFDLATQATKEGLWEMNVVAKDPINPDNSAWWSSRFKELLEYDDNDIFPEKLDTWASKLHPEDREKVMKALYEHLVDKTGNVPFDTEFRILNRKGEYLWFSSTAETQRDEVGTPLKIAGSIRNINRRKKAEQELQEQTAIVNAILQASVNGILSINPEGKILSANPAANQMFGGRRENLVGQDIYQFFVDKDLSWEELADTLCVMECTSKTGRNFRCELSTSRAQVEEKRFYALDFRILAHKA
;
A
#
# COMPACT_ATOMS: atom_id res chain seq x y z
N MET A 1 5.14 -34.51 53.17
CA MET A 1 3.71 -34.70 52.89
C MET A 1 3.41 -34.12 51.51
N LEU A 2 3.78 -34.82 50.44
CA LEU A 2 3.55 -34.38 49.06
C LEU A 2 3.40 -35.56 48.06
N GLU A 3 3.05 -36.74 48.59
CA GLU A 3 2.85 -37.98 47.81
C GLU A 3 1.39 -38.48 47.86
N SER A 4 0.55 -37.95 48.75
CA SER A 4 -0.90 -38.23 48.77
C SER A 4 -1.67 -37.46 47.69
N SER A 5 -1.16 -36.31 47.24
CA SER A 5 -1.86 -35.40 46.32
C SER A 5 -1.79 -35.78 44.84
N PHE A 6 -1.10 -36.88 44.48
CA PHE A 6 -0.88 -37.26 43.07
C PHE A 6 -1.80 -38.41 42.59
N ASN A 7 -2.53 -39.09 43.49
CA ASN A 7 -3.40 -40.21 43.13
C ASN A 7 -4.85 -39.79 42.80
N GLU A 8 -5.36 -38.68 43.33
CA GLU A 8 -6.74 -38.25 43.06
C GLU A 8 -6.91 -37.66 41.65
N LEU A 9 -5.92 -36.91 41.16
CA LEU A 9 -5.95 -36.31 39.82
C LEU A 9 -5.98 -37.37 38.69
N LYS A 10 -5.49 -38.58 38.96
CA LYS A 10 -5.37 -39.67 37.98
C LYS A 10 -6.66 -40.46 37.76
N ILE A 11 -7.64 -40.33 38.66
CA ILE A 11 -8.92 -41.06 38.58
C ILE A 11 -9.98 -40.26 37.81
N HIS A 12 -9.95 -38.92 37.88
CA HIS A 12 -11.02 -38.08 37.33
C HIS A 12 -10.93 -37.89 35.79
N LEU A 13 -9.72 -37.91 35.21
CA LEU A 13 -9.50 -37.63 33.78
C LEU A 13 -9.75 -38.80 32.82
N GLN A 14 -9.98 -40.02 33.31
CA GLN A 14 -10.13 -41.23 32.47
C GLN A 14 -11.59 -41.70 32.30
N THR A 15 -12.58 -40.90 32.72
CA THR A 15 -14.01 -41.24 32.63
C THR A 15 -14.74 -40.53 31.47
N ILE A 16 -14.14 -39.48 30.89
CA ILE A 16 -14.73 -38.70 29.80
C ILE A 16 -13.81 -38.78 28.57
N ILE A 17 -14.01 -39.82 27.76
CA ILE A 17 -13.90 -39.89 26.28
C ILE A 17 -14.04 -41.36 25.86
N ASP A 18 -14.83 -41.58 24.80
CA ASP A 18 -14.96 -42.79 23.98
C ASP A 18 -15.24 -44.14 24.67
N LYS A 19 -16.53 -44.41 24.89
CA LYS A 19 -17.04 -45.77 25.12
C LYS A 19 -18.19 -46.15 24.17
N LYS A 20 -17.87 -46.40 22.89
CA LYS A 20 -18.78 -47.13 21.99
C LYS A 20 -18.09 -47.84 20.79
N ILE A 21 -17.87 -49.17 20.94
CA ILE A 21 -17.84 -50.20 19.85
C ILE A 21 -16.62 -50.13 18.89
N MET A 22 -15.91 -51.19 18.43
CA MET A 22 -15.81 -52.67 18.65
C MET A 22 -14.51 -53.17 17.95
N ALA A 23 -13.96 -54.39 18.08
CA ALA A 23 -14.17 -55.57 18.96
C ALA A 23 -12.76 -56.16 19.31
N ASP A 24 -12.29 -57.42 19.10
CA ASP A 24 -12.81 -58.71 18.64
C ASP A 24 -11.91 -59.90 19.11
N ALA A 25 -12.35 -61.14 18.79
CA ALA A 25 -11.56 -62.36 18.55
C ALA A 25 -10.99 -63.23 19.72
N LYS A 26 -11.70 -64.36 19.93
CA LYS A 26 -11.17 -65.76 20.00
C LYS A 26 -10.61 -66.32 21.33
N GLU A 27 -10.89 -67.57 21.76
CA GLU A 27 -11.70 -68.75 21.29
C GLU A 27 -12.53 -69.32 22.51
N ILE A 28 -13.60 -70.15 22.45
CA ILE A 28 -13.97 -71.36 21.67
C ILE A 28 -13.15 -72.61 22.13
N PRO A 29 -13.66 -73.87 22.21
CA PRO A 29 -15.01 -74.47 21.95
C PRO A 29 -15.70 -75.01 23.26
N VAL A 30 -16.82 -75.77 23.35
CA VAL A 30 -17.53 -76.74 22.46
C VAL A 30 -19.08 -76.74 22.59
N LYS A 31 -19.73 -76.91 21.42
CA LYS A 31 -21.11 -77.34 20.99
C LYS A 31 -21.87 -78.47 21.76
N PRO A 32 -23.10 -78.92 21.33
CA PRO A 32 -24.19 -78.33 20.46
C PRO A 32 -25.63 -78.52 21.05
N GLU A 33 -26.75 -77.98 20.51
CA GLU A 33 -27.55 -78.36 19.29
C GLU A 33 -28.56 -77.22 18.95
N ILE A 34 -28.61 -76.63 17.73
CA ILE A 34 -29.32 -77.05 16.48
C ILE A 34 -30.85 -76.83 16.55
N GLN A 35 -31.59 -76.15 15.65
CA GLN A 35 -31.38 -75.31 14.43
C GLN A 35 -32.71 -74.49 14.15
N LYS A 36 -33.03 -73.73 13.07
CA LYS A 36 -32.50 -73.51 11.69
C LYS A 36 -32.96 -72.15 11.07
N ASP A 37 -32.53 -71.89 9.82
CA ASP A 37 -32.82 -70.81 8.84
C ASP A 37 -34.20 -70.95 8.11
N SER A 38 -34.72 -70.05 7.23
CA SER A 38 -34.03 -69.25 6.17
C SER A 38 -34.76 -68.02 5.53
N THR A 39 -34.04 -66.89 5.37
CA THR A 39 -33.93 -65.98 4.17
C THR A 39 -35.07 -65.09 3.56
N LYS A 40 -34.64 -63.88 3.11
CA LYS A 40 -34.97 -63.08 1.87
C LYS A 40 -36.10 -62.00 1.79
N LYS A 41 -35.72 -60.73 2.07
CA LYS A 41 -35.54 -59.55 1.14
C LYS A 41 -36.66 -59.05 0.17
N VAL A 42 -36.75 -57.71 0.01
CA VAL A 42 -37.35 -56.86 -1.09
C VAL A 42 -38.77 -56.25 -0.83
N ALA A 43 -39.09 -55.11 -1.50
CA ALA A 43 -40.32 -54.26 -1.49
C ALA A 43 -40.48 -53.61 -2.91
N PRO A 44 -41.36 -52.61 -3.24
CA PRO A 44 -42.62 -52.07 -2.65
C PRO A 44 -43.80 -51.89 -3.69
N GLU A 45 -44.92 -51.23 -3.29
CA GLU A 45 -45.94 -50.51 -4.16
C GLU A 45 -46.88 -51.33 -5.14
N PRO A 46 -47.89 -50.74 -5.86
CA PRO A 46 -49.05 -49.92 -5.36
C PRO A 46 -50.45 -50.09 -6.07
N LYS A 47 -51.53 -49.55 -5.44
CA LYS A 47 -52.75 -48.86 -6.01
C LYS A 47 -53.85 -49.55 -6.90
N LYS A 48 -55.04 -48.88 -6.95
CA LYS A 48 -56.22 -48.93 -7.89
C LYS A 48 -57.34 -49.97 -7.58
N GLU A 49 -58.66 -49.67 -7.52
CA GLU A 49 -59.72 -48.99 -8.36
C GLU A 49 -60.53 -50.03 -9.22
N VAL A 50 -61.84 -49.94 -9.58
CA VAL A 50 -62.87 -48.86 -9.59
C VAL A 50 -64.24 -49.25 -8.92
N LYS A 51 -65.34 -49.58 -9.66
CA LYS A 51 -66.78 -49.69 -9.20
C LYS A 51 -67.69 -50.56 -10.12
N ASP A 52 -68.99 -50.66 -9.74
CA ASP A 52 -70.22 -51.08 -10.47
C ASP A 52 -70.48 -52.60 -10.68
N THR A 53 -71.71 -53.18 -10.77
CA THR A 53 -73.11 -52.96 -10.24
C THR A 53 -73.89 -54.30 -10.42
N THR A 54 -75.14 -54.63 -9.98
CA THR A 54 -76.25 -53.97 -9.23
C THR A 54 -77.16 -55.01 -8.51
N LYS A 55 -78.11 -54.53 -7.68
CA LYS A 55 -79.45 -55.11 -7.33
C LYS A 55 -79.60 -56.50 -6.64
N VAL A 56 -79.78 -56.43 -5.31
CA VAL A 56 -80.97 -56.90 -4.52
C VAL A 56 -81.27 -58.42 -4.34
N LYS A 57 -81.19 -58.84 -3.05
CA LYS A 57 -81.89 -59.95 -2.34
C LYS A 57 -81.66 -61.40 -2.82
N LYS A 58 -80.92 -62.19 -2.03
CA LYS A 58 -81.41 -63.07 -0.92
C LYS A 58 -82.06 -64.39 -1.39
N ASP A 59 -81.24 -65.35 -1.84
CA ASP A 59 -81.40 -66.79 -1.51
C ASP A 59 -80.05 -67.53 -1.67
N SER A 60 -79.98 -68.74 -1.12
CA SER A 60 -79.12 -69.89 -1.42
C SER A 60 -77.70 -69.69 -1.98
N THR A 61 -76.70 -70.06 -1.17
CA THR A 61 -75.77 -71.14 -1.58
C THR A 61 -76.34 -72.46 -1.05
N LYS A 62 -76.81 -73.33 -1.94
CA LYS A 62 -77.43 -74.62 -1.58
C LYS A 62 -76.40 -75.75 -1.64
N THR A 63 -76.45 -76.64 -0.65
CA THR A 63 -75.86 -78.01 -0.66
C THR A 63 -74.30 -78.06 -0.73
N PRO A 64 -73.65 -79.20 -0.40
CA PRO A 64 -74.16 -80.55 -0.19
C PRO A 64 -74.50 -80.93 1.26
N LYS A 65 -75.65 -81.62 1.41
CA LYS A 65 -75.82 -82.62 2.47
C LYS A 65 -74.91 -83.82 2.17
N LYS A 66 -74.59 -84.62 3.18
CA LYS A 66 -75.07 -86.01 3.15
C LYS A 66 -75.27 -86.61 4.54
N ASP A 67 -76.53 -86.83 4.86
CA ASP A 67 -76.96 -87.95 5.68
C ASP A 67 -76.51 -89.26 5.00
N ASP A 68 -75.98 -90.25 5.73
CA ASP A 68 -76.47 -91.64 5.61
C ASP A 68 -75.87 -92.62 6.64
N LYS A 69 -76.75 -93.21 7.48
CA LYS A 69 -76.61 -94.54 8.14
C LYS A 69 -75.46 -94.68 9.19
N VAL A 70 -75.49 -95.63 10.12
CA VAL A 70 -76.31 -96.86 10.24
C VAL A 70 -77.07 -96.91 11.57
N VAL A 71 -78.39 -97.12 11.49
CA VAL A 71 -79.22 -97.60 12.61
C VAL A 71 -78.91 -99.08 12.86
N PRO A 72 -78.64 -99.48 14.12
CA PRO A 72 -79.45 -100.58 14.63
C PRO A 72 -79.81 -100.47 16.12
N LYS A 73 -81.12 -100.58 16.38
CA LYS A 73 -81.73 -101.52 17.35
C LYS A 73 -81.35 -101.43 18.84
N LYS A 74 -82.44 -101.42 19.63
CA LYS A 74 -82.62 -102.18 20.88
C LYS A 74 -81.82 -101.65 22.10
N GLN A 75 -82.27 -101.84 23.35
CA GLN A 75 -83.45 -102.57 23.85
C GLN A 75 -84.12 -101.77 24.99
N GLU A 76 -85.41 -102.02 25.33
CA GLU A 76 -85.86 -102.70 26.57
C GLU A 76 -85.02 -102.31 27.83
N GLU A 77 -85.60 -101.97 28.99
CA GLU A 77 -86.97 -102.25 29.47
C GLU A 77 -87.34 -101.48 30.76
N ASN A 78 -88.65 -101.46 31.09
CA ASN A 78 -89.24 -101.21 32.43
C ASN A 78 -89.03 -99.81 33.06
N ALA A 79 -89.85 -99.34 34.01
CA ALA A 79 -91.07 -99.90 34.62
C ALA A 79 -92.22 -98.89 34.46
N ALA A 80 -93.33 -99.24 33.82
CA ALA A 80 -94.49 -99.91 34.43
C ALA A 80 -95.31 -99.02 35.40
N GLU A 81 -96.03 -98.04 34.86
CA GLU A 81 -97.27 -97.54 35.49
C GLU A 81 -98.34 -98.63 35.47
N ALA A 82 -98.28 -99.54 36.44
CA ALA A 82 -99.20 -100.66 36.57
C ALA A 82 -100.55 -100.22 37.17
N LYS A 83 -101.45 -99.76 36.28
CA LYS A 83 -102.94 -99.80 36.36
C LYS A 83 -103.61 -99.59 37.73
N ILE A 84 -104.59 -98.68 37.74
CA ILE A 84 -105.88 -98.97 38.39
C ILE A 84 -107.01 -98.88 37.36
N ILE A 85 -107.31 -100.04 36.74
CA ILE A 85 -108.62 -100.30 36.15
C ILE A 85 -109.42 -101.05 37.23
N PRO A 86 -110.65 -100.64 37.58
CA PRO A 86 -111.39 -101.23 38.68
C PRO A 86 -111.94 -102.62 38.33
N VAL A 87 -111.32 -103.69 38.86
CA VAL A 87 -111.84 -105.07 38.79
C VAL A 87 -111.69 -105.77 40.15
N PHE A 88 -112.76 -105.71 40.94
CA PHE A 88 -113.09 -106.57 42.09
C PHE A 88 -112.03 -106.82 43.19
N SER A 89 -112.31 -106.30 44.38
CA SER A 89 -112.73 -107.18 45.50
C SER A 89 -113.50 -106.42 46.59
N PHE A 90 -114.35 -107.18 47.29
CA PHE A 90 -115.26 -106.82 48.38
C PHE A 90 -115.05 -105.50 49.14
N TYR A 91 -116.10 -104.67 49.13
CA TYR A 91 -116.41 -103.84 50.30
C TYR A 91 -116.88 -104.76 51.44
N LYS A 92 -116.03 -104.96 52.45
CA LYS A 92 -116.46 -105.41 53.78
C LYS A 92 -115.72 -104.62 54.86
N ASN A 93 -116.05 -103.33 54.92
CA ASN A 93 -115.67 -102.31 55.91
C ASN A 93 -114.18 -101.91 55.94
N ILE A 94 -113.89 -100.68 55.54
CA ILE A 94 -112.64 -99.95 55.87
C ILE A 94 -113.02 -98.78 56.80
N ASN A 95 -112.10 -98.38 57.68
CA ASN A 95 -112.33 -97.41 58.75
C ASN A 95 -112.27 -95.94 58.25
N PRO A 96 -113.33 -95.11 58.46
CA PRO A 96 -113.38 -93.73 57.96
C PRO A 96 -112.31 -92.76 58.52
N GLU A 97 -111.59 -93.11 59.58
CA GLU A 97 -110.50 -92.25 60.09
C GLU A 97 -109.30 -92.15 59.13
N VAL A 98 -109.05 -93.19 58.32
CA VAL A 98 -107.89 -93.22 57.41
C VAL A 98 -108.05 -92.26 56.23
N GLU A 99 -109.29 -92.07 55.75
CA GLU A 99 -109.59 -91.20 54.61
C GLU A 99 -109.34 -89.72 54.94
N LYS A 100 -109.74 -89.27 56.13
CA LYS A 100 -109.47 -87.90 56.63
C LYS A 100 -107.97 -87.59 56.66
N ALA A 101 -107.16 -88.52 57.16
CA ALA A 101 -105.72 -88.34 57.27
C ALA A 101 -105.06 -88.11 55.91
N PHE A 102 -105.51 -88.81 54.87
CA PHE A 102 -104.97 -88.68 53.51
C PHE A 102 -105.30 -87.32 52.87
N TYR A 103 -106.52 -86.81 53.05
CA TYR A 103 -106.91 -85.47 52.58
C TYR A 103 -106.16 -84.35 53.32
N ALA A 104 -105.92 -84.49 54.62
CA ALA A 104 -105.13 -83.54 55.41
C ALA A 104 -103.65 -83.50 54.99
N ALA A 105 -103.05 -84.68 54.74
CA ALA A 105 -101.67 -84.77 54.26
C ALA A 105 -101.51 -84.11 52.87
N ARG A 106 -102.47 -84.34 51.96
CA ARG A 106 -102.44 -83.75 50.61
C ARG A 106 -102.54 -82.21 50.64
N THR A 107 -103.49 -81.67 51.39
CA THR A 107 -103.65 -80.20 51.50
C THR A 107 -102.40 -79.56 52.11
N SER A 108 -101.79 -80.18 53.13
CA SER A 108 -100.51 -79.69 53.70
C SER A 108 -99.34 -79.67 52.71
N ILE A 109 -99.32 -80.56 51.70
CA ILE A 109 -98.27 -80.58 50.67
C ILE A 109 -98.51 -79.47 49.63
N GLU A 110 -99.76 -79.27 49.21
CA GLU A 110 -100.13 -78.20 48.26
C GLU A 110 -99.86 -76.80 48.88
N ASP A 111 -100.10 -76.63 50.19
CA ASP A 111 -99.79 -75.41 50.97
C ASP A 111 -98.28 -75.11 51.06
N VAL A 112 -97.45 -76.15 51.23
CA VAL A 112 -95.97 -76.01 51.25
C VAL A 112 -95.42 -75.69 49.86
N LEU A 113 -95.96 -76.31 48.81
CA LEU A 113 -95.54 -76.03 47.43
C LEU A 113 -95.90 -74.61 46.99
N ASN A 114 -97.05 -74.08 47.42
CA ASN A 114 -97.43 -72.69 47.14
C ASN A 114 -96.53 -71.70 47.89
N ARG A 115 -96.30 -71.88 49.20
CA ARG A 115 -95.36 -71.03 49.97
C ARG A 115 -93.94 -71.07 49.40
N ASN A 116 -93.49 -72.19 48.86
CA ASN A 116 -92.16 -72.29 48.25
C ASN A 116 -92.08 -71.55 46.89
N ARG A 117 -93.19 -71.44 46.14
CA ARG A 117 -93.27 -70.56 44.96
C ARG A 117 -93.25 -69.08 45.34
N GLU A 118 -94.04 -68.69 46.35
CA GLU A 118 -94.06 -67.32 46.88
C GLU A 118 -92.66 -66.90 47.35
N LEU A 119 -91.96 -67.78 48.08
CA LEU A 119 -90.59 -67.55 48.51
C LEU A 119 -89.62 -67.46 47.32
N SER A 120 -89.77 -68.31 46.30
CA SER A 120 -88.96 -68.27 45.09
C SER A 120 -89.14 -66.96 44.30
N THR A 121 -90.37 -66.45 44.17
CA THR A 121 -90.62 -65.14 43.53
C THR A 121 -90.00 -64.00 44.33
N VAL A 122 -90.16 -64.00 45.66
CA VAL A 122 -89.53 -63.00 46.53
C VAL A 122 -87.99 -63.05 46.44
N TYR A 123 -87.38 -64.23 46.26
CA TYR A 123 -85.93 -64.33 46.01
C TYR A 123 -85.50 -63.81 44.63
N GLN A 124 -86.34 -63.95 43.60
CA GLN A 124 -86.08 -63.40 42.27
C GLN A 124 -86.19 -61.88 42.29
N ASP A 125 -87.28 -61.33 42.84
CA ASP A 125 -87.51 -59.88 42.96
C ASP A 125 -86.36 -59.20 43.73
N ASN A 126 -85.99 -59.71 44.91
CA ASN A 126 -84.84 -59.20 45.67
C ASN A 126 -83.51 -59.32 44.93
N SER A 127 -83.33 -60.32 44.07
CA SER A 127 -82.13 -60.49 43.25
C SER A 127 -82.08 -59.46 42.11
N GLU A 128 -83.20 -59.16 41.46
CA GLU A 128 -83.27 -58.12 40.42
C GLU A 128 -83.09 -56.73 41.02
N ASP A 129 -83.73 -56.42 42.16
CA ASP A 129 -83.49 -55.18 42.92
C ASP A 129 -82.02 -55.04 43.33
N THR A 130 -81.40 -56.11 43.85
CA THR A 130 -79.98 -56.08 44.24
C THR A 130 -79.06 -55.81 43.03
N GLN A 131 -79.35 -56.38 41.85
CA GLN A 131 -78.59 -56.10 40.63
C GLN A 131 -78.82 -54.67 40.12
N SER A 132 -80.05 -54.17 40.20
CA SER A 132 -80.42 -52.78 39.83
C SER A 132 -79.70 -51.74 40.70
N ILE A 133 -79.69 -51.96 42.03
CA ILE A 133 -78.97 -51.13 42.99
C ILE A 133 -77.45 -51.20 42.73
N LEU A 134 -76.89 -52.40 42.56
CA LEU A 134 -75.46 -52.58 42.30
C LEU A 134 -75.03 -51.89 40.99
N GLY A 135 -75.80 -52.04 39.91
CA GLY A 135 -75.57 -51.35 38.64
C GLY A 135 -75.61 -49.83 38.78
N THR A 136 -76.55 -49.31 39.57
CA THR A 136 -76.66 -47.88 39.87
C THR A 136 -75.46 -47.36 40.66
N VAL A 137 -74.98 -48.10 41.66
CA VAL A 137 -73.79 -47.75 42.45
C VAL A 137 -72.50 -47.79 41.60
N ILE A 138 -72.37 -48.78 40.71
CA ILE A 138 -71.24 -48.86 39.76
C ILE A 138 -71.28 -47.67 38.79
N LEU A 139 -72.45 -47.30 38.26
CA LEU A 139 -72.58 -46.16 37.36
C LEU A 139 -72.24 -44.84 38.07
N LEU A 140 -72.76 -44.61 39.28
CA LEU A 140 -72.45 -43.40 40.07
C LEU A 140 -70.96 -43.29 40.44
N THR A 141 -70.32 -44.39 40.84
CA THR A 141 -68.89 -44.39 41.15
C THR A 141 -68.03 -44.20 39.90
N PHE A 142 -68.42 -44.75 38.74
CA PHE A 142 -67.75 -44.47 37.47
C PHE A 142 -67.90 -43.00 37.05
N SER A 143 -69.10 -42.43 37.13
CA SER A 143 -69.35 -41.00 36.86
C SER A 143 -68.57 -40.08 37.79
N LEU A 144 -68.44 -40.42 39.08
CA LEU A 144 -67.65 -39.65 40.04
C LEU A 144 -66.16 -39.69 39.70
N ASN A 145 -65.60 -40.86 39.38
CA ASN A 145 -64.19 -40.98 38.98
C ASN A 145 -63.91 -40.24 37.66
N LEU A 146 -64.84 -40.30 36.70
CA LEU A 146 -64.74 -39.53 35.44
C LEU A 146 -64.78 -38.02 35.70
N LEU A 147 -65.63 -37.54 36.60
CA LEU A 147 -65.71 -36.13 36.98
C LEU A 147 -64.42 -35.66 37.68
N VAL A 148 -63.88 -36.46 38.60
CA VAL A 148 -62.57 -36.19 39.24
C VAL A 148 -61.43 -36.17 38.21
N LEU A 149 -61.43 -37.09 37.25
CA LEU A 149 -60.44 -37.12 36.17
C LEU A 149 -60.53 -35.85 35.29
N LEU A 150 -61.74 -35.43 34.90
CA LEU A 150 -61.97 -34.23 34.10
C LEU A 150 -61.64 -32.94 34.87
N ALA A 151 -61.92 -32.88 36.18
CA ALA A 151 -61.49 -31.79 37.03
C ALA A 151 -59.96 -31.74 37.16
N GLY A 152 -59.31 -32.90 37.32
CA GLY A 152 -57.85 -33.02 37.38
C GLY A 152 -57.15 -32.58 36.09
N THR A 153 -57.63 -33.01 34.92
CA THR A 153 -57.06 -32.58 33.63
C THR A 153 -57.31 -31.10 33.34
N PHE A 154 -58.44 -30.54 33.77
CA PHE A 154 -58.70 -29.10 33.72
C PHE A 154 -57.73 -28.32 34.61
N ILE A 155 -57.59 -28.72 35.88
CA ILE A 155 -56.67 -28.10 36.86
C ILE A 155 -55.21 -28.14 36.38
N ILE A 156 -54.72 -29.30 35.92
CA ILE A 156 -53.36 -29.45 35.38
C ILE A 156 -53.19 -28.65 34.08
N GLY A 157 -54.20 -28.63 33.22
CA GLY A 157 -54.22 -27.84 31.98
C GLY A 157 -54.04 -26.34 32.26
N THR A 158 -54.94 -25.76 33.07
CA THR A 158 -54.99 -24.32 33.35
C THR A 158 -53.83 -23.83 34.20
N TYR A 159 -53.38 -24.60 35.20
CA TYR A 159 -52.41 -24.10 36.19
C TYR A 159 -50.97 -24.58 36.01
N LEU A 160 -50.70 -25.57 35.14
CA LEU A 160 -49.34 -26.08 34.90
C LEU A 160 -49.00 -26.15 33.41
N VAL A 161 -49.85 -26.77 32.58
CA VAL A 161 -49.51 -26.99 31.16
C VAL A 161 -49.53 -25.70 30.34
N THR A 162 -50.55 -24.85 30.49
CA THR A 162 -50.61 -23.57 29.75
C THR A 162 -49.48 -22.61 30.18
N PRO A 163 -49.26 -22.29 31.48
CA PRO A 163 -48.16 -21.41 31.89
C PRO A 163 -46.77 -21.89 31.44
N LEU A 164 -46.46 -23.19 31.56
CA LEU A 164 -45.18 -23.74 31.08
C LEU A 164 -45.05 -23.69 29.56
N LYS A 165 -46.15 -23.84 28.82
CA LYS A 165 -46.14 -23.68 27.35
C LYS A 165 -45.90 -22.22 26.97
N ASP A 166 -46.48 -21.27 27.69
CA ASP A 166 -46.32 -19.84 27.43
C ASP A 166 -44.87 -19.41 27.74
N ILE A 167 -44.34 -19.78 28.91
CA ILE A 167 -42.90 -19.65 29.27
C ILE A 167 -42.01 -20.24 28.18
N SER A 168 -42.28 -21.47 27.73
CA SER A 168 -41.50 -22.12 26.67
C SER A 168 -41.62 -21.43 25.30
N THR A 169 -42.72 -20.72 25.04
CA THR A 169 -42.95 -20.02 23.77
C THR A 169 -42.25 -18.67 23.80
N THR A 170 -42.39 -17.90 24.88
CA THR A 170 -41.63 -16.67 25.13
C THR A 170 -40.12 -16.92 25.13
N ALA A 171 -39.64 -17.98 25.78
CA ALA A 171 -38.21 -18.33 25.76
C ALA A 171 -37.69 -18.60 24.33
N LYS A 172 -38.51 -19.19 23.45
CA LYS A 172 -38.16 -19.39 22.02
C LYS A 172 -38.20 -18.08 21.24
N GLN A 173 -39.18 -17.22 21.49
CA GLN A 173 -39.28 -15.89 20.86
C GLN A 173 -38.06 -15.04 21.19
N VAL A 174 -37.69 -14.97 22.46
CA VAL A 174 -36.48 -14.27 22.96
C VAL A 174 -35.21 -14.88 22.34
N ALA A 175 -35.10 -16.21 22.27
CA ALA A 175 -33.98 -16.89 21.60
C ALA A 175 -33.93 -16.64 20.07
N SER A 176 -35.04 -16.24 19.44
CA SER A 176 -35.10 -15.76 18.05
C SER A 176 -34.98 -14.23 17.90
N GLY A 177 -34.78 -13.49 19.00
CA GLY A 177 -34.61 -12.03 19.01
C GLY A 177 -35.88 -11.21 19.27
N ASP A 178 -37.05 -11.83 19.49
CA ASP A 178 -38.30 -11.13 19.82
C ASP A 178 -38.40 -10.83 21.33
N ILE A 179 -37.97 -9.62 21.67
CA ILE A 179 -37.92 -9.03 23.02
C ILE A 179 -39.13 -8.13 23.35
N ASN A 180 -40.21 -8.19 22.57
CA ASN A 180 -41.47 -7.48 22.89
C ASN A 180 -42.50 -8.37 23.61
N THR A 181 -42.09 -9.57 23.99
CA THR A 181 -42.89 -10.58 24.67
C THR A 181 -42.86 -10.41 26.20
N LYS A 182 -43.93 -10.83 26.87
CA LYS A 182 -44.05 -10.80 28.33
C LYS A 182 -45.00 -11.90 28.80
N ILE A 183 -44.66 -12.56 29.91
CA ILE A 183 -45.50 -13.58 30.54
C ILE A 183 -46.35 -12.92 31.63
N GLU A 184 -47.68 -12.96 31.49
CA GLU A 184 -48.63 -12.38 32.44
C GLU A 184 -49.12 -13.41 33.47
N TYR A 185 -48.17 -14.07 34.16
CA TYR A 185 -48.44 -15.05 35.20
C TYR A 185 -47.95 -14.53 36.56
N LYS A 186 -48.88 -14.18 37.45
CA LYS A 186 -48.62 -13.50 38.74
C LYS A 186 -49.08 -14.31 39.95
N ARG A 187 -48.66 -15.57 40.03
CA ARG A 187 -48.88 -16.40 41.22
C ARG A 187 -47.61 -16.50 42.05
N ASP A 188 -47.81 -16.60 43.35
CA ASP A 188 -46.76 -16.87 44.34
C ASP A 188 -46.52 -18.39 44.38
N ASP A 189 -45.98 -18.92 43.29
CA ASP A 189 -45.59 -20.33 43.09
C ASP A 189 -44.33 -20.42 42.21
N GLU A 190 -43.74 -21.61 42.09
CA GLU A 190 -42.47 -21.82 41.39
C GLU A 190 -42.54 -21.52 39.88
N ILE A 191 -43.75 -21.50 39.30
CA ILE A 191 -43.97 -21.11 37.90
C ILE A 191 -44.00 -19.59 37.76
N GLY A 192 -44.49 -18.88 38.78
CA GLY A 192 -44.37 -17.42 38.93
C GLY A 192 -42.93 -16.96 39.02
N GLU A 193 -42.11 -17.57 39.89
CA GLU A 193 -40.69 -17.22 40.03
C GLU A 193 -39.91 -17.39 38.70
N VAL A 194 -40.20 -18.45 37.94
CA VAL A 194 -39.61 -18.68 36.60
C VAL A 194 -40.13 -17.67 35.57
N ALA A 195 -41.43 -17.34 35.61
CA ALA A 195 -42.02 -16.35 34.70
C ALA A 195 -41.42 -14.94 34.93
N ASP A 196 -41.29 -14.51 36.19
CA ASP A 196 -40.71 -13.21 36.53
C ASP A 196 -39.20 -13.17 36.28
N SER A 197 -38.48 -14.27 36.55
CA SER A 197 -37.05 -14.41 36.16
C SER A 197 -36.86 -14.25 34.65
N LEU A 198 -37.73 -14.85 33.83
CA LEU A 198 -37.68 -14.70 32.38
C LEU A 198 -38.09 -13.28 31.95
N ASN A 199 -39.13 -12.69 32.54
CA ASN A 199 -39.52 -11.29 32.30
C ASN A 199 -38.36 -10.31 32.59
N LEU A 200 -37.58 -10.52 33.65
CA LEU A 200 -36.39 -9.72 33.99
C LEU A 200 -35.26 -9.85 32.95
N ILE A 201 -35.08 -11.04 32.38
CA ILE A 201 -34.14 -11.27 31.28
C ILE A 201 -34.59 -10.54 30.01
N VAL A 202 -35.88 -10.59 29.65
CA VAL A 202 -36.41 -9.86 28.48
C VAL A 202 -36.28 -8.35 28.65
N GLY A 203 -36.62 -7.82 29.83
CA GLY A 203 -36.43 -6.39 30.15
C GLY A 203 -34.99 -5.94 29.99
N SER A 204 -34.03 -6.74 30.49
CA SER A 204 -32.60 -6.44 30.39
C SER A 204 -32.11 -6.47 28.93
N PHE A 205 -32.52 -7.47 28.13
CA PHE A 205 -32.21 -7.48 26.69
C PHE A 205 -32.82 -6.28 25.94
N LYS A 206 -34.00 -5.80 26.36
CA LYS A 206 -34.63 -4.63 25.77
C LYS A 206 -33.89 -3.33 26.08
N GLU A 207 -33.39 -3.17 27.30
CA GLU A 207 -32.53 -2.06 27.68
C GLU A 207 -31.19 -2.09 26.90
N TYR A 208 -30.55 -3.27 26.80
CA TYR A 208 -29.33 -3.44 25.98
C TYR A 208 -29.55 -3.12 24.50
N ALA A 209 -30.69 -3.52 23.93
CA ALA A 209 -31.04 -3.26 22.54
C ALA A 209 -31.24 -1.76 22.26
N VAL A 210 -31.98 -1.06 23.12
CA VAL A 210 -32.18 0.41 23.00
C VAL A 210 -30.85 1.17 23.17
N PHE A 211 -29.99 0.73 24.09
CA PHE A 211 -28.66 1.32 24.27
C PHE A 211 -27.77 1.10 23.05
N ALA A 212 -27.73 -0.12 22.51
CA ALA A 212 -26.98 -0.43 21.28
C ALA A 212 -27.52 0.32 20.05
N GLU A 213 -28.84 0.50 19.94
CA GLU A 213 -29.46 1.29 18.87
C GLU A 213 -29.09 2.79 18.98
N SER A 214 -28.97 3.33 20.19
CA SER A 214 -28.57 4.73 20.42
C SER A 214 -27.10 4.96 20.07
N ILE A 215 -26.20 4.05 20.51
CA ILE A 215 -24.79 4.03 20.08
C ILE A 215 -24.68 3.92 18.55
N GLY A 216 -25.51 3.09 17.93
CA GLY A 216 -25.58 2.93 16.47
C GLY A 216 -26.10 4.16 15.71
N LYS A 217 -26.69 5.14 16.40
CA LYS A 217 -27.10 6.45 15.87
C LYS A 217 -26.10 7.57 16.17
N GLY A 218 -25.00 7.26 16.86
CA GLY A 218 -24.00 8.24 17.29
C GLY A 218 -24.33 8.97 18.61
N ASP A 219 -25.35 8.52 19.36
CA ASP A 219 -25.61 9.06 20.70
C ASP A 219 -24.81 8.28 21.74
N PHE A 220 -23.74 8.91 22.24
CA PHE A 220 -22.83 8.35 23.24
C PHE A 220 -23.06 8.89 24.66
N ASP A 221 -23.92 9.88 24.85
CA ASP A 221 -24.21 10.47 26.17
C ASP A 221 -25.36 9.75 26.90
N VAL A 222 -26.04 8.80 26.24
CA VAL A 222 -27.12 8.01 26.85
C VAL A 222 -26.68 7.38 28.19
N PRO A 223 -27.42 7.63 29.29
CA PRO A 223 -27.15 7.02 30.58
C PRO A 223 -27.45 5.52 30.53
N PHE A 224 -26.49 4.72 30.99
CA PHE A 224 -26.59 3.26 31.01
C PHE A 224 -25.90 2.71 32.25
N GLU A 225 -26.67 2.05 33.11
CA GLU A 225 -26.19 1.41 34.33
C GLU A 225 -26.07 -0.10 34.12
N VAL A 226 -24.90 -0.64 34.48
CA VAL A 226 -24.60 -2.07 34.39
C VAL A 226 -25.21 -2.77 35.60
N LYS A 227 -26.03 -3.82 35.38
CA LYS A 227 -26.90 -4.37 36.45
C LYS A 227 -26.15 -5.16 37.53
N SER A 228 -24.94 -5.62 37.25
CA SER A 228 -24.04 -6.31 38.19
C SER A 228 -22.61 -6.28 37.66
N GLU A 229 -21.60 -6.43 38.53
CA GLU A 229 -20.22 -6.70 38.13
C GLU A 229 -20.07 -7.99 37.30
N GLN A 230 -21.06 -8.90 37.34
CA GLN A 230 -21.12 -10.11 36.51
C GLN A 230 -21.89 -9.91 35.18
N ASP A 231 -22.44 -8.73 34.90
CA ASP A 231 -23.11 -8.41 33.63
C ASP A 231 -22.06 -8.17 32.52
N THR A 232 -21.60 -9.27 31.93
CA THR A 232 -20.57 -9.26 30.88
C THR A 232 -21.03 -8.55 29.61
N LEU A 233 -22.33 -8.54 29.31
CA LEU A 233 -22.89 -7.87 28.13
C LEU A 233 -23.00 -6.36 28.34
N GLY A 234 -23.53 -5.93 29.49
CA GLY A 234 -23.56 -4.52 29.88
C GLY A 234 -22.16 -3.91 29.96
N LEU A 235 -21.19 -4.61 30.58
CA LEU A 235 -19.79 -4.19 30.61
C LEU A 235 -19.16 -4.11 29.20
N ALA A 236 -19.52 -5.03 28.29
CA ALA A 236 -19.02 -5.00 26.91
C ALA A 236 -19.61 -3.81 26.13
N LEU A 237 -20.92 -3.57 26.22
CA LEU A 237 -21.59 -2.43 25.57
C LEU A 237 -21.10 -1.08 26.12
N GLN A 238 -20.91 -0.97 27.44
CA GLN A 238 -20.36 0.24 28.07
C GLN A 238 -18.92 0.52 27.60
N ARG A 239 -18.08 -0.51 27.48
CA ARG A 239 -16.72 -0.39 26.89
C ARG A 239 -16.77 -0.01 25.41
N MET A 240 -17.71 -0.57 24.65
CA MET A 240 -17.91 -0.24 23.23
C MET A 240 -18.30 1.24 23.06
N ARG A 241 -19.29 1.73 23.81
CA ARG A 241 -19.67 3.16 23.84
C ARG A 241 -18.47 4.05 24.18
N ASN A 242 -17.76 3.76 25.27
CA ASN A 242 -16.64 4.59 25.72
C ASN A 242 -15.47 4.61 24.70
N ASN A 243 -15.26 3.51 23.97
CA ASN A 243 -14.29 3.48 22.87
C ASN A 243 -14.76 4.27 21.65
N LEU A 244 -16.03 4.15 21.26
CA LEU A 244 -16.59 4.89 20.11
C LEU A 244 -16.65 6.40 20.38
N ALA A 245 -17.06 6.81 21.58
CA ALA A 245 -17.03 8.22 22.01
C ALA A 245 -15.62 8.82 21.96
N ARG A 246 -14.59 8.05 22.35
CA ARG A 246 -13.19 8.49 22.22
C ARG A 246 -12.73 8.58 20.77
N ILE A 247 -13.15 7.64 19.91
CA ILE A 247 -12.82 7.68 18.48
C ILE A 247 -13.49 8.88 17.80
N ASP A 248 -14.76 9.16 18.14
CA ASP A 248 -15.50 10.31 17.62
C ASP A 248 -14.87 11.65 18.07
N ASP A 249 -14.48 11.77 19.34
CA ASP A 249 -13.71 12.92 19.86
C ASP A 249 -12.35 13.08 19.15
N GLU A 250 -11.62 11.99 18.93
CA GLU A 250 -10.33 11.97 18.22
C GLU A 250 -10.48 12.36 16.73
N ASP A 251 -11.48 11.82 16.01
CA ASP A 251 -11.74 12.15 14.61
C ASP A 251 -12.33 13.57 14.45
N ASN A 252 -13.18 14.06 15.37
CA ASN A 252 -13.65 15.45 15.36
C ASN A 252 -12.50 16.45 15.53
N LYS A 253 -11.59 16.21 16.47
CA LYS A 253 -10.37 17.02 16.65
C LYS A 253 -9.47 16.97 15.41
N ARG A 254 -9.34 15.81 14.78
CA ARG A 254 -8.58 15.62 13.54
C ARG A 254 -9.21 16.33 12.34
N ASN A 255 -10.53 16.29 12.21
CA ASN A 255 -11.28 16.99 11.15
C ASN A 255 -11.12 18.51 11.27
N TRP A 256 -11.23 19.05 12.49
CA TRP A 256 -10.92 20.45 12.77
C TRP A 256 -9.50 20.82 12.33
N ILE A 257 -8.47 20.04 12.71
CA ILE A 257 -7.08 20.28 12.27
C ILE A 257 -6.96 20.33 10.74
N ASN A 258 -7.61 19.39 10.03
CA ASN A 258 -7.60 19.33 8.56
C ASN A 258 -8.30 20.54 7.90
N GLU A 259 -9.45 20.96 8.42
CA GLU A 259 -10.17 22.16 7.94
C GLU A 259 -9.33 23.42 8.14
N GLY A 260 -8.67 23.55 9.30
CA GLY A 260 -7.72 24.61 9.57
C GLY A 260 -6.61 24.67 8.52
N PHE A 261 -5.92 23.55 8.23
CA PHE A 261 -4.89 23.53 7.20
C PHE A 261 -5.43 23.83 5.79
N ALA A 262 -6.65 23.44 5.45
CA ALA A 262 -7.28 23.79 4.18
C ALA A 262 -7.55 25.30 4.06
N GLN A 263 -8.01 25.95 5.14
CA GLN A 263 -8.21 27.39 5.22
C GLN A 263 -6.88 28.14 5.13
N PHE A 264 -5.91 27.84 6.00
CA PHE A 264 -4.62 28.53 6.00
C PHE A 264 -3.79 28.25 4.76
N GLY A 265 -3.81 27.03 4.22
CA GLY A 265 -3.16 26.73 2.95
C GLY A 265 -3.65 27.60 1.79
N THR A 266 -4.89 28.09 1.84
CA THR A 266 -5.43 29.03 0.85
C THR A 266 -4.94 30.46 1.08
N ILE A 267 -4.79 30.89 2.34
CA ILE A 267 -4.17 32.18 2.70
C ILE A 267 -2.69 32.20 2.30
N LEU A 268 -1.94 31.12 2.58
CA LEU A 268 -0.50 31.00 2.26
C LEU A 268 -0.20 31.01 0.76
N ARG A 269 -1.17 30.63 -0.09
CA ARG A 269 -1.05 30.67 -1.56
C ARG A 269 -1.35 32.04 -2.20
N ALA A 270 -1.78 33.05 -1.44
CA ALA A 270 -2.12 34.38 -1.95
C ALA A 270 -0.89 35.30 -2.13
N THR A 271 0.19 34.77 -2.71
CA THR A 271 1.59 35.24 -2.57
C THR A 271 1.96 36.52 -3.35
N GLU A 272 0.99 37.32 -3.80
CA GLU A 272 1.22 38.57 -4.55
C GLU A 272 1.05 39.86 -3.73
N GLN A 273 0.70 39.75 -2.44
CA GLN A 273 0.37 40.90 -1.58
C GLN A 273 1.54 41.41 -0.72
N ASP A 274 1.41 42.64 -0.22
CA ASP A 274 2.30 43.23 0.79
C ASP A 274 2.49 42.27 1.98
N PHE A 275 3.74 41.98 2.30
CA PHE A 275 4.16 41.07 3.37
C PHE A 275 3.61 41.45 4.75
N ASN A 276 3.35 42.74 4.99
CA ASN A 276 2.72 43.24 6.23
C ASN A 276 1.20 42.95 6.27
N GLU A 277 0.54 42.88 5.11
CA GLU A 277 -0.87 42.51 5.01
C GLU A 277 -1.05 41.00 5.04
N PHE A 278 -0.17 40.26 4.36
CA PHE A 278 -0.06 38.80 4.45
C PHE A 278 0.12 38.34 5.90
N SER A 279 1.07 38.93 6.64
CA SER A 279 1.27 38.65 8.07
C SER A 279 0.03 38.97 8.90
N TYR A 280 -0.71 40.03 8.55
CA TYR A 280 -1.96 40.39 9.25
C TYR A 280 -3.12 39.42 8.94
N GLN A 281 -3.25 38.97 7.69
CA GLN A 281 -4.23 37.95 7.29
C GLN A 281 -4.02 36.64 8.07
N ILE A 282 -2.77 36.18 8.19
CA ILE A 282 -2.43 34.98 8.95
C ILE A 282 -2.85 35.15 10.43
N ILE A 283 -2.33 36.15 11.14
CA ILE A 283 -2.56 36.26 12.59
C ILE A 283 -4.02 36.55 12.95
N SER A 284 -4.72 37.35 12.13
CA SER A 284 -6.12 37.69 12.40
C SER A 284 -7.11 36.57 12.09
N ASN A 285 -6.76 35.65 11.18
CA ASN A 285 -7.50 34.39 11.03
C ASN A 285 -7.11 33.38 12.13
N LEU A 286 -5.81 33.26 12.44
CA LEU A 286 -5.32 32.29 13.43
C LEU A 286 -5.92 32.51 14.82
N VAL A 287 -5.87 33.75 15.32
CA VAL A 287 -6.44 34.11 16.62
C VAL A 287 -7.95 33.84 16.68
N LYS A 288 -8.70 34.06 15.58
CA LYS A 288 -10.14 33.73 15.52
C LYS A 288 -10.37 32.22 15.49
N TYR A 289 -9.59 31.49 14.69
CA TYR A 289 -9.78 30.06 14.46
C TYR A 289 -9.51 29.24 15.72
N VAL A 290 -8.48 29.60 16.50
CA VAL A 290 -8.15 28.94 17.78
C VAL A 290 -8.85 29.57 18.99
N GLU A 291 -9.80 30.49 18.75
CA GLU A 291 -10.63 31.17 19.76
C GLU A 291 -9.84 32.02 20.79
N ALA A 292 -8.59 32.36 20.49
CA ALA A 292 -7.73 33.20 21.32
C ALA A 292 -8.15 34.69 21.29
N ASN A 293 -7.60 35.49 22.22
CA ASN A 293 -8.01 36.88 22.39
C ASN A 293 -7.05 37.89 21.77
N GLN A 294 -5.77 37.52 21.63
CA GLN A 294 -4.72 38.31 20.99
C GLN A 294 -3.67 37.40 20.35
N GLY A 295 -3.00 37.89 19.31
CA GLY A 295 -1.75 37.33 18.81
C GLY A 295 -0.91 38.32 18.01
N GLY A 296 0.35 37.98 17.77
CA GLY A 296 1.30 38.76 16.98
C GLY A 296 2.30 37.89 16.23
N ILE A 297 2.74 38.34 15.07
CA ILE A 297 3.82 37.73 14.28
C ILE A 297 5.05 38.62 14.33
N PHE A 298 6.13 38.08 14.86
CA PHE A 298 7.43 38.71 15.00
C PHE A 298 8.41 38.06 14.02
N LEU A 299 9.04 38.82 13.13
CA LEU A 299 9.95 38.26 12.11
C LEU A 299 11.40 38.69 12.33
N LEU A 300 12.34 37.84 11.91
CA LEU A 300 13.77 37.99 12.14
C LEU A 300 14.44 38.87 11.06
N SER A 301 14.78 40.08 11.49
CA SER A 301 15.50 41.11 10.74
C SER A 301 16.95 41.21 11.23
N LYS A 302 17.80 41.88 10.43
CA LYS A 302 19.19 42.21 10.77
C LYS A 302 19.43 43.70 10.55
N ASP A 303 20.26 44.32 11.38
CA ASP A 303 20.67 45.72 11.22
C ASP A 303 21.91 45.87 10.31
N GLU A 304 22.42 47.10 10.17
CA GLU A 304 23.64 47.40 9.39
C GLU A 304 24.92 46.73 9.95
N ASN A 305 24.92 46.36 11.24
CA ASN A 305 26.00 45.64 11.92
C ASN A 305 25.82 44.10 11.87
N GLN A 306 24.75 43.62 11.23
CA GLN A 306 24.27 42.23 11.20
C GLN A 306 23.69 41.69 12.52
N ASP A 307 23.40 42.56 13.49
CA ASP A 307 22.78 42.23 14.78
C ASP A 307 21.33 41.75 14.55
N GLU A 308 20.98 40.58 15.09
CA GLU A 308 19.66 39.95 14.88
C GLU A 308 18.59 40.47 15.86
N TYR A 309 17.43 40.86 15.30
CA TYR A 309 16.29 41.32 16.08
C TYR A 309 14.95 40.84 15.51
N LEU A 310 14.00 40.63 16.42
CA LEU A 310 12.60 40.38 16.13
C LEU A 310 11.85 41.70 15.98
N GLU A 311 11.06 41.81 14.92
CA GLU A 311 10.21 42.96 14.62
C GLU A 311 8.74 42.53 14.52
N LEU A 312 7.84 43.16 15.28
CA LEU A 312 6.40 42.91 15.20
C LEU A 312 5.82 43.41 13.87
N LYS A 313 5.63 42.50 12.90
CA LYS A 313 5.08 42.84 11.57
C LYS A 313 3.56 42.93 11.55
N ALA A 314 2.88 42.12 12.37
CA ALA A 314 1.43 42.18 12.49
C ALA A 314 0.97 41.78 13.89
N GLY A 315 0.05 42.57 14.47
CA GLY A 315 -0.65 42.24 15.71
C GLY A 315 -2.17 42.32 15.54
N PHE A 316 -2.90 41.45 16.23
CA PHE A 316 -4.35 41.41 16.25
C PHE A 316 -4.84 41.12 17.66
N ALA A 317 -5.78 41.92 18.17
CA ALA A 317 -6.35 41.77 19.51
C ALA A 317 -7.81 42.20 19.53
N TYR A 318 -8.67 41.42 20.19
CA TYR A 318 -10.09 41.72 20.39
C TYR A 318 -10.81 42.25 19.13
N ASN A 319 -10.68 41.50 18.02
CA ASN A 319 -11.21 41.83 16.69
C ASN A 319 -10.73 43.14 16.04
N LYS A 320 -9.54 43.64 16.41
CA LYS A 320 -8.90 44.81 15.80
C LYS A 320 -7.41 44.58 15.48
N ARG A 321 -6.91 45.24 14.44
CA ARG A 321 -5.47 45.32 14.13
C ARG A 321 -4.77 46.19 15.18
N LYS A 322 -3.62 45.72 15.67
CA LYS A 322 -2.76 46.46 16.59
C LYS A 322 -1.61 47.08 15.79
N TYR A 323 -1.50 48.40 15.83
CA TYR A 323 -0.38 49.16 15.27
C TYR A 323 0.55 49.58 16.40
N GLU A 324 1.59 48.78 16.65
CA GLU A 324 2.56 49.01 17.72
C GLU A 324 3.93 48.57 17.22
N GLN A 325 4.90 49.49 17.14
CA GLN A 325 6.27 49.16 16.73
C GLN A 325 7.02 48.57 17.94
N LYS A 326 7.10 47.24 18.01
CA LYS A 326 7.84 46.49 19.03
C LYS A 326 9.02 45.78 18.38
N ILE A 327 10.23 46.17 18.77
CA ILE A 327 11.51 45.54 18.38
C ILE A 327 12.10 44.87 19.63
N ILE A 328 12.61 43.65 19.49
CA ILE A 328 13.18 42.84 20.57
C ILE A 328 14.48 42.23 20.05
N LYS A 329 15.61 42.34 20.76
CA LYS A 329 16.85 41.66 20.34
C LYS A 329 16.73 40.15 20.49
N ALA A 330 17.42 39.38 19.64
CA ALA A 330 17.53 37.93 19.82
C ALA A 330 18.04 37.59 21.23
N GLY A 331 17.47 36.57 21.86
CA GLY A 331 17.77 36.21 23.25
C GLY A 331 17.17 37.10 24.36
N GLN A 332 16.42 38.17 24.04
CA GLN A 332 15.78 39.03 25.04
C GLN A 332 14.31 38.65 25.27
N GLY A 333 13.96 38.25 26.50
CA GLY A 333 12.60 37.86 26.89
C GLY A 333 12.13 36.54 26.26
N LEU A 334 10.88 36.13 26.55
CA LEU A 334 10.35 34.81 26.13
C LEU A 334 10.37 34.62 24.59
N LEU A 335 10.03 35.66 23.82
CA LEU A 335 10.17 35.66 22.36
C LEU A 335 11.63 35.47 21.92
N GLY A 336 12.59 36.14 22.57
CA GLY A 336 14.01 35.95 22.28
C GLY A 336 14.54 34.56 22.68
N GLN A 337 13.97 33.96 23.73
CA GLN A 337 14.29 32.61 24.20
C GLN A 337 13.83 31.54 23.20
N VAL A 338 12.59 31.61 22.69
CA VAL A 338 12.08 30.71 21.63
C VAL A 338 12.98 30.70 20.38
N ILE A 339 13.55 31.85 20.00
CA ILE A 339 14.47 31.95 18.85
C ILE A 339 15.82 31.24 19.12
N LEU A 340 16.28 31.22 20.38
CA LEU A 340 17.53 30.53 20.77
C LEU A 340 17.32 29.03 20.97
N GLU A 341 16.27 28.64 21.70
CA GLU A 341 15.98 27.26 22.12
C GLU A 341 15.30 26.44 21.01
N ARG A 342 14.67 27.13 20.03
CA ARG A 342 13.99 26.54 18.85
C ARG A 342 12.78 25.67 19.16
N ASP A 343 12.24 25.79 20.37
CA ASP A 343 11.12 25.01 20.88
C ASP A 343 9.92 25.92 21.27
N ILE A 344 8.76 25.32 21.49
CA ILE A 344 7.49 26.01 21.78
C ILE A 344 7.34 26.28 23.28
N ILE A 345 7.05 27.53 23.65
CA ILE A 345 6.75 27.91 25.04
C ILE A 345 5.24 28.04 25.22
N TYR A 346 4.65 27.19 26.07
CA TYR A 346 3.28 27.34 26.58
C TYR A 346 3.33 27.60 28.09
N MET A 347 2.53 28.57 28.57
CA MET A 347 2.56 29.06 29.94
C MET A 347 1.14 29.39 30.43
N GLU A 348 0.74 28.88 31.60
CA GLU A 348 -0.61 29.07 32.20
C GLU A 348 -0.65 30.05 33.39
N ASP A 349 0.48 30.68 33.70
CA ASP A 349 0.62 31.76 34.70
C ASP A 349 1.52 32.85 34.10
N VAL A 350 0.91 33.84 33.46
CA VAL A 350 1.62 34.83 32.63
C VAL A 350 2.01 36.06 33.48
N PRO A 351 3.29 36.45 33.54
CA PRO A 351 3.73 37.58 34.36
C PRO A 351 2.98 38.89 34.04
N ASN A 352 2.47 39.56 35.10
CA ASN A 352 1.52 40.67 35.02
C ASN A 352 1.96 41.91 34.20
N GLU A 353 3.24 42.01 33.86
CA GLU A 353 3.83 43.10 33.06
C GLU A 353 4.33 42.65 31.68
N TYR A 354 4.36 41.35 31.37
CA TYR A 354 4.89 40.84 30.09
C TYR A 354 3.97 41.20 28.91
N ILE A 355 2.65 41.04 29.08
CA ILE A 355 1.65 41.29 28.04
C ILE A 355 0.30 41.68 28.66
N GLN A 356 -0.38 42.67 28.07
CA GLN A 356 -1.68 43.16 28.54
C GLN A 356 -2.64 43.29 27.35
N ILE A 357 -3.71 42.49 27.36
CA ILE A 357 -4.78 42.56 26.36
C ILE A 357 -5.55 43.86 26.61
N THR A 358 -5.49 44.77 25.65
CA THR A 358 -6.10 46.11 25.75
C THR A 358 -7.40 46.16 24.96
N SER A 359 -8.51 46.44 25.65
CA SER A 359 -9.85 46.58 25.09
C SER A 359 -10.32 48.03 25.13
N GLY A 360 -11.48 48.32 24.53
CA GLY A 360 -12.12 49.64 24.64
C GLY A 360 -12.67 49.99 26.04
N LEU A 361 -12.62 49.06 27.00
CA LEU A 361 -13.13 49.23 28.36
C LEU A 361 -12.04 49.10 29.46
N GLY A 362 -10.79 48.82 29.08
CA GLY A 362 -9.68 48.63 30.02
C GLY A 362 -8.67 47.60 29.54
N LYS A 363 -7.70 47.28 30.41
CA LYS A 363 -6.67 46.25 30.17
C LYS A 363 -6.88 45.06 31.10
N ALA A 364 -6.55 43.86 30.62
CA ALA A 364 -6.52 42.64 31.42
C ALA A 364 -5.32 41.76 31.01
N ASN A 365 -4.82 40.97 31.95
CA ASN A 365 -3.72 40.05 31.72
C ASN A 365 -4.31 38.70 31.23
N PRO A 366 -3.73 38.07 30.20
CA PRO A 366 -4.19 36.75 29.75
C PRO A 366 -3.95 35.70 30.84
N ARG A 367 -4.70 34.61 30.78
CA ARG A 367 -4.45 33.44 31.62
C ARG A 367 -3.30 32.59 31.07
N CYS A 368 -3.22 32.43 29.75
CA CYS A 368 -2.16 31.68 29.12
C CYS A 368 -1.56 32.40 27.91
N LEU A 369 -0.31 32.01 27.63
CA LEU A 369 0.53 32.51 26.55
C LEU A 369 1.15 31.32 25.83
N LEU A 370 1.11 31.35 24.51
CA LEU A 370 1.79 30.41 23.63
C LEU A 370 2.74 31.19 22.72
N ILE A 371 3.99 30.74 22.60
CA ILE A 371 4.97 31.30 21.66
C ILE A 371 5.56 30.15 20.85
N SER A 372 5.37 30.20 19.53
CA SER A 372 5.76 29.14 18.59
C SER A 372 6.81 29.67 17.60
N PRO A 373 7.95 28.98 17.38
CA PRO A 373 8.95 29.41 16.42
C PRO A 373 8.47 29.25 14.96
N LEU A 374 8.74 30.25 14.13
CA LEU A 374 8.59 30.16 12.67
C LEU A 374 9.89 29.61 12.10
N GLN A 375 9.98 28.29 11.96
CA GLN A 375 11.17 27.61 11.46
C GLN A 375 10.87 26.56 10.39
N VAL A 376 11.84 26.33 9.50
CA VAL A 376 11.84 25.25 8.51
C VAL A 376 13.30 24.88 8.20
N ASN A 377 13.59 23.59 7.97
CA ASN A 377 14.93 23.10 7.64
C ASN A 377 16.06 23.57 8.59
N ASN A 378 15.74 23.76 9.88
CA ASN A 378 16.65 24.27 10.91
C ASN A 378 17.11 25.74 10.71
N GLU A 379 16.42 26.52 9.88
CA GLU A 379 16.51 27.98 9.77
C GLU A 379 15.28 28.64 10.44
N ILE A 380 15.49 29.75 11.14
CA ILE A 380 14.45 30.50 11.86
C ILE A 380 14.16 31.83 11.15
N PHE A 381 12.87 32.09 10.96
CA PHE A 381 12.34 33.27 10.27
C PHE A 381 11.60 34.23 11.20
N GLY A 382 11.29 33.80 12.44
CA GLY A 382 10.54 34.58 13.42
C GLY A 382 9.88 33.72 14.50
N ALA A 383 8.84 34.25 15.14
CA ALA A 383 7.97 33.55 16.07
C ALA A 383 6.54 34.12 16.03
N ILE A 384 5.55 33.30 16.39
CA ILE A 384 4.16 33.71 16.64
C ILE A 384 3.92 33.74 18.15
N GLU A 385 3.35 34.82 18.67
CA GLU A 385 2.84 34.95 20.04
C GLU A 385 1.31 34.90 20.01
N ILE A 386 0.67 34.10 20.87
CA ILE A 386 -0.79 33.98 21.03
C ILE A 386 -1.14 34.02 22.52
N ALA A 387 -2.14 34.81 22.89
CA ALA A 387 -2.56 35.02 24.27
C ALA A 387 -4.08 34.87 24.44
N SER A 388 -4.49 34.20 25.53
CA SER A 388 -5.87 33.81 25.78
C SER A 388 -6.24 33.91 27.27
N PHE A 389 -7.52 34.17 27.57
CA PHE A 389 -8.10 34.04 28.90
C PHE A 389 -8.54 32.61 29.24
N GLN A 390 -8.70 31.74 28.22
CA GLN A 390 -8.99 30.31 28.37
C GLN A 390 -7.74 29.47 28.04
N PRO A 391 -7.46 28.38 28.78
CA PRO A 391 -6.39 27.44 28.43
C PRO A 391 -6.49 26.97 26.97
N ILE A 392 -5.36 26.80 26.30
CA ILE A 392 -5.33 26.35 24.90
C ILE A 392 -5.20 24.83 24.91
N GLU A 393 -6.18 24.14 24.34
CA GLU A 393 -6.23 22.68 24.30
C GLU A 393 -5.06 22.12 23.46
N ARG A 394 -4.51 20.98 23.86
CA ARG A 394 -3.27 20.43 23.26
C ARG A 394 -3.34 20.30 21.74
N TYR A 395 -4.45 19.81 21.19
CA TYR A 395 -4.62 19.68 19.73
C TYR A 395 -4.63 21.03 18.99
N LYS A 396 -5.05 22.13 19.65
CA LYS A 396 -4.96 23.50 19.15
C LYS A 396 -3.49 23.99 19.19
N ILE A 397 -2.71 23.61 20.22
CA ILE A 397 -1.27 23.89 20.30
C ILE A 397 -0.50 23.15 19.18
N ASP A 398 -0.73 21.84 19.04
CA ASP A 398 -0.08 20.99 18.03
C ASP A 398 -0.36 21.52 16.60
N PHE A 399 -1.59 21.99 16.35
CA PHE A 399 -1.99 22.68 15.12
C PHE A 399 -1.22 23.99 14.90
N ILE A 400 -1.12 24.86 15.93
CA ILE A 400 -0.38 26.13 15.84
C ILE A 400 1.10 25.87 15.54
N GLN A 401 1.71 24.84 16.11
CA GLN A 401 3.10 24.45 15.84
C GLN A 401 3.30 24.05 14.37
N GLN A 402 2.53 23.08 13.88
CA GLN A 402 2.60 22.62 12.49
C GLN A 402 2.24 23.74 11.48
N LEU A 403 1.32 24.63 11.84
CA LEU A 403 1.00 25.80 11.02
C LEU A 403 2.15 26.83 11.02
N SER A 404 2.92 26.95 12.10
CA SER A 404 4.09 27.82 12.18
C SER A 404 5.18 27.40 11.18
N GLU A 405 5.40 26.09 11.00
CA GLU A 405 6.32 25.56 9.98
C GLU A 405 5.85 25.88 8.55
N ASN A 406 4.56 25.73 8.27
CA ASN A 406 3.95 26.08 6.97
C ASN A 406 4.06 27.58 6.66
N ILE A 407 3.84 28.44 7.68
CA ILE A 407 4.05 29.89 7.57
C ILE A 407 5.53 30.20 7.31
N ALA A 408 6.45 29.56 8.04
CA ALA A 408 7.89 29.75 7.88
C ALA A 408 8.39 29.37 6.47
N SER A 409 7.95 28.22 5.94
CA SER A 409 8.25 27.80 4.56
C SER A 409 7.73 28.79 3.51
N THR A 410 6.56 29.38 3.75
CA THR A 410 6.01 30.42 2.86
C THR A 410 6.82 31.71 2.94
N ILE A 411 7.21 32.14 4.15
CA ILE A 411 8.09 33.30 4.38
C ILE A 411 9.46 33.10 3.71
N ALA A 412 10.07 31.93 3.85
CA ALA A 412 11.34 31.58 3.20
C ALA A 412 11.25 31.71 1.68
N THR A 413 10.14 31.24 1.10
CA THR A 413 9.86 31.33 -0.34
C THR A 413 9.71 32.78 -0.80
N VAL A 414 8.96 33.62 -0.07
CA VAL A 414 8.82 35.06 -0.36
C VAL A 414 10.17 35.78 -0.28
N ARG A 415 10.91 35.60 0.82
CA ARG A 415 12.23 36.22 1.04
C ARG A 415 13.26 35.80 -0.01
N THR A 416 13.19 34.55 -0.50
CA THR A 416 14.02 34.05 -1.61
C THR A 416 13.65 34.73 -2.94
N ASN A 417 12.37 34.89 -3.23
CA ASN A 417 11.89 35.56 -4.44
C ASN A 417 12.26 37.05 -4.46
N GLU A 418 12.18 37.76 -3.34
CA GLU A 418 12.63 39.16 -3.22
C GLU A 418 14.14 39.30 -3.42
N ASN A 419 14.95 38.46 -2.74
CA ASN A 419 16.40 38.43 -2.94
C ASN A 419 16.77 38.14 -4.39
N THR A 420 16.08 37.19 -5.04
CA THR A 420 16.31 36.83 -6.45
C THR A 420 15.99 37.99 -7.39
N LYS A 421 14.89 38.72 -7.16
CA LYS A 421 14.55 39.93 -7.93
C LYS A 421 15.65 40.99 -7.82
N ARG A 422 16.12 41.29 -6.59
CA ARG A 422 17.20 42.26 -6.37
C ARG A 422 18.50 41.84 -7.04
N LEU A 423 18.92 40.59 -6.88
CA LEU A 423 20.17 40.07 -7.47
C LEU A 423 20.12 40.07 -9.01
N LEU A 424 18.95 39.82 -9.61
CA LEU A 424 18.77 39.95 -11.07
C LEU A 424 18.91 41.41 -11.53
N GLU A 425 18.38 42.38 -10.77
CA GLU A 425 18.49 43.81 -11.09
C GLU A 425 19.94 44.33 -10.93
N GLU A 426 20.62 43.94 -9.85
CA GLU A 426 22.04 44.20 -9.63
C GLU A 426 22.91 43.58 -10.75
N SER A 427 22.65 42.33 -11.12
CA SER A 427 23.33 41.65 -12.23
C SER A 427 23.09 42.34 -13.57
N ARG A 428 21.88 42.85 -13.83
CA ARG A 428 21.57 43.59 -15.06
C ARG A 428 22.35 44.90 -15.14
N LEU A 429 22.41 45.64 -14.03
CA LEU A 429 23.21 46.86 -13.89
C LEU A 429 24.72 46.62 -14.06
N GLN A 430 25.24 45.46 -13.63
CA GLN A 430 26.62 45.07 -13.90
C GLN A 430 26.86 44.75 -15.38
N ALA A 431 25.95 44.01 -16.03
CA ALA A 431 26.06 43.68 -17.45
C ALA A 431 26.00 44.93 -18.35
N GLU A 432 25.11 45.88 -18.05
CA GLU A 432 25.03 47.17 -18.76
C GLU A 432 26.34 47.98 -18.62
N LYS A 433 26.96 47.99 -17.43
CA LYS A 433 28.28 48.62 -17.22
C LYS A 433 29.41 47.92 -17.98
N MET A 434 29.48 46.58 -17.95
CA MET A 434 30.51 45.82 -18.65
C MET A 434 30.50 46.09 -20.16
N LYS A 435 29.31 46.15 -20.77
CA LYS A 435 29.16 46.42 -22.19
C LYS A 435 29.70 47.80 -22.59
N ALA A 436 29.41 48.84 -21.79
CA ALA A 436 29.94 50.18 -22.02
C ALA A 436 31.49 50.24 -21.91
N THR A 437 32.10 49.45 -21.02
CA THR A 437 33.57 49.36 -20.95
C THR A 437 34.19 48.59 -22.13
N GLU A 438 33.50 47.59 -22.70
CA GLU A 438 33.98 46.85 -23.87
C GLU A 438 34.01 47.74 -25.14
N GLU A 439 32.96 48.55 -25.34
CA GLU A 439 32.88 49.50 -26.46
C GLU A 439 33.98 50.58 -26.34
N MET A 440 34.26 51.08 -25.14
CA MET A 440 35.36 52.02 -24.88
C MET A 440 36.75 51.41 -25.12
N MET A 441 36.96 50.14 -24.79
CA MET A 441 38.24 49.46 -25.07
C MET A 441 38.52 49.34 -26.58
N LYS A 442 37.51 49.06 -27.40
CA LYS A 442 37.68 48.91 -28.87
C LYS A 442 38.18 50.20 -29.51
N MET A 443 37.60 51.35 -29.15
CA MET A 443 38.04 52.66 -29.67
C MET A 443 39.51 52.97 -29.32
N ASN A 444 39.94 52.65 -28.09
CA ASN A 444 41.33 52.85 -27.66
C ASN A 444 42.33 51.98 -28.44
N VAL A 445 41.95 50.75 -28.83
CA VAL A 445 42.81 49.84 -29.61
C VAL A 445 43.01 50.35 -31.04
N GLU A 446 41.97 50.85 -31.70
CA GLU A 446 42.09 51.44 -33.04
C GLU A 446 43.02 52.67 -33.05
N GLN A 447 42.93 53.52 -32.04
CA GLN A 447 43.76 54.73 -31.94
C GLN A 447 45.26 54.43 -31.71
N LEU A 448 45.58 53.33 -31.04
CA LEU A 448 46.97 52.86 -30.87
C LEU A 448 47.57 52.35 -32.19
N ALA A 449 46.79 51.65 -33.02
CA ALA A 449 47.27 51.10 -34.30
C ALA A 449 47.74 52.21 -35.26
N VAL A 450 46.95 53.29 -35.40
CA VAL A 450 47.30 54.46 -36.21
C VAL A 450 48.61 55.12 -35.74
N THR A 451 48.86 55.11 -34.43
CA THR A 451 50.06 55.70 -33.84
C THR A 451 51.34 54.88 -34.16
N GLN A 452 51.24 53.55 -34.30
CA GLN A 452 52.39 52.71 -34.65
C GLN A 452 52.86 52.89 -36.10
N GLU A 453 51.95 53.09 -37.07
CA GLU A 453 52.30 53.19 -38.49
C GLU A 453 53.19 54.42 -38.78
N GLN A 454 52.98 55.53 -38.04
CA GLN A 454 53.75 56.75 -38.23
C GLN A 454 55.23 56.57 -37.83
N MET A 455 55.50 55.93 -36.69
CA MET A 455 56.87 55.75 -36.17
C MET A 455 57.77 54.89 -37.06
N GLN A 456 57.21 54.02 -37.91
CA GLN A 456 58.01 53.21 -38.84
C GLN A 456 58.63 54.04 -39.98
N LYS A 457 57.96 55.11 -40.41
CA LYS A 457 58.40 55.93 -41.56
C LYS A 457 59.60 56.80 -41.20
N ASP A 458 59.60 57.39 -39.99
CA ASP A 458 60.69 58.22 -39.49
C ASP A 458 62.01 57.44 -39.34
N ARG A 459 61.93 56.14 -39.01
CA ARG A 459 63.11 55.30 -38.77
C ARG A 459 63.94 55.02 -40.04
N GLN A 460 63.31 54.95 -41.21
CA GLN A 460 64.00 54.61 -42.46
C GLN A 460 64.94 55.72 -42.96
N GLN A 461 64.68 56.98 -42.61
CA GLN A 461 65.49 58.11 -43.07
C GLN A 461 66.88 58.21 -42.40
N LEU A 462 67.12 57.46 -41.31
CA LEU A 462 68.35 57.57 -40.53
C LEU A 462 69.48 56.65 -41.02
N GLU A 463 69.16 55.50 -41.63
CA GLU A 463 70.16 54.50 -42.01
C GLU A 463 70.94 54.89 -43.29
N GLU A 464 70.30 55.61 -44.21
CA GLU A 464 70.90 56.05 -45.48
C GLU A 464 72.12 56.98 -45.29
N TYR A 465 72.17 57.71 -44.17
CA TYR A 465 73.28 58.61 -43.82
C TYR A 465 74.58 57.87 -43.45
N LYS A 466 74.50 56.64 -42.92
CA LYS A 466 75.65 55.91 -42.35
C LYS A 466 76.65 55.43 -43.41
N ASN A 467 76.15 54.88 -44.51
CA ASN A 467 76.94 54.02 -45.42
C ASN A 467 78.01 54.75 -46.25
N ASN A 468 78.10 56.09 -46.16
CA ASN A 468 79.09 56.87 -46.92
C ASN A 468 80.46 56.98 -46.24
N LEU A 469 80.60 56.67 -44.94
CA LEU A 469 81.87 56.83 -44.20
C LEU A 469 82.84 55.65 -44.35
N GLU A 470 82.35 54.43 -44.54
CA GLU A 470 83.13 53.20 -44.27
C GLU A 470 84.17 52.86 -45.36
N LYS A 471 84.20 53.59 -46.49
CA LYS A 471 85.04 53.27 -47.66
C LYS A 471 86.48 53.79 -47.62
N GLU A 472 86.88 54.55 -46.60
CA GLU A 472 88.18 55.25 -46.59
C GLU A 472 89.35 54.42 -46.00
N VAL A 473 89.07 53.29 -45.33
CA VAL A 473 90.01 52.64 -44.40
C VAL A 473 90.93 51.57 -45.04
N GLU A 474 90.49 50.90 -46.11
CA GLU A 474 90.97 49.56 -46.52
C GLU A 474 92.37 49.48 -47.19
N SER A 475 93.15 50.57 -47.17
CA SER A 475 94.32 50.77 -48.06
C SER A 475 95.65 50.12 -47.61
N ARG A 476 95.76 49.42 -46.47
CA ARG A 476 97.06 49.20 -45.78
C ARG A 476 97.47 47.76 -45.44
N THR A 477 98.52 47.30 -46.14
CA THR A 477 99.58 46.34 -45.71
C THR A 477 99.19 44.88 -45.36
N GLY A 478 100.01 43.85 -45.61
CA GLY A 478 101.29 43.80 -46.36
C GLY A 478 102.50 43.19 -45.63
N VAL A 479 102.39 42.74 -44.37
CA VAL A 479 103.55 42.44 -43.49
C VAL A 479 103.72 40.94 -43.13
N ILE A 480 102.82 40.07 -43.62
CA ILE A 480 102.51 38.74 -43.05
C ILE A 480 103.63 37.67 -43.14
N GLN A 481 104.54 37.74 -44.12
CA GLN A 481 105.43 36.62 -44.54
C GLN A 481 106.54 36.16 -43.55
N LYS A 482 106.44 36.46 -42.26
CA LYS A 482 107.42 36.01 -41.23
C LYS A 482 106.84 35.20 -40.08
N GLN A 483 105.52 35.03 -40.00
CA GLN A 483 104.86 34.32 -38.89
C GLN A 483 104.60 32.83 -39.14
N GLU A 484 104.57 32.38 -40.42
CA GLU A 484 104.11 31.03 -40.82
C GLU A 484 104.73 29.86 -40.03
N LYS A 485 106.05 29.85 -39.83
CA LYS A 485 106.74 28.64 -39.35
C LYS A 485 106.57 28.33 -37.85
N ALA A 486 106.02 29.26 -37.06
CA ALA A 486 105.69 28.99 -35.65
C ALA A 486 104.26 28.45 -35.46
N LEU A 487 103.43 28.49 -36.51
CA LEU A 487 102.00 28.18 -36.45
C LEU A 487 101.72 26.66 -36.58
N GLU A 488 102.59 25.94 -37.29
CA GLU A 488 102.40 24.55 -37.73
C GLU A 488 102.33 23.54 -36.56
N ASP A 489 103.20 23.68 -35.56
CA ASP A 489 103.18 22.81 -34.36
C ASP A 489 101.98 23.09 -33.43
N ALA A 490 101.53 24.35 -33.36
CA ALA A 490 100.40 24.76 -32.50
C ALA A 490 99.06 24.22 -33.02
N LEU A 491 98.86 24.21 -34.35
CA LEU A 491 97.66 23.68 -35.00
C LEU A 491 97.41 22.20 -34.67
N ASN A 492 98.48 21.39 -34.64
CA ASN A 492 98.38 19.95 -34.40
C ASN A 492 97.84 19.60 -32.98
N GLN A 493 98.17 20.41 -31.96
CA GLN A 493 97.64 20.18 -30.60
C GLN A 493 96.19 20.62 -30.45
N LEU A 494 95.80 21.74 -31.08
CA LEU A 494 94.42 22.25 -31.04
C LEU A 494 93.44 21.26 -31.67
N GLN A 495 93.79 20.65 -32.80
CA GLN A 495 92.96 19.66 -33.48
C GLN A 495 92.65 18.45 -32.58
N GLY A 496 93.65 17.89 -31.87
CA GLY A 496 93.48 16.74 -30.99
C GLY A 496 92.56 16.99 -29.79
N ILE A 497 92.54 18.22 -29.26
CA ILE A 497 91.59 18.62 -28.20
C ILE A 497 90.17 18.70 -28.77
N ILE A 498 90.03 19.35 -29.93
CA ILE A 498 88.74 19.59 -30.61
C ILE A 498 88.04 18.28 -31.02
N ASP A 499 88.80 17.27 -31.48
CA ASP A 499 88.29 15.94 -31.83
C ASP A 499 87.92 15.04 -30.64
N SER A 500 88.34 15.40 -29.41
CA SER A 500 87.93 14.67 -28.19
C SER A 500 86.52 15.02 -27.68
N SER A 501 85.92 16.09 -28.23
CA SER A 501 84.63 16.61 -27.78
C SER A 501 83.44 15.75 -28.23
N ARG A 502 82.51 15.47 -27.30
CA ARG A 502 81.20 14.86 -27.59
C ARG A 502 80.20 15.82 -28.25
N ALA A 503 80.54 17.11 -28.36
CA ALA A 503 79.77 18.08 -29.14
C ALA A 503 80.37 18.22 -30.55
N GLY A 504 79.52 18.45 -31.55
CA GLY A 504 80.00 18.85 -32.87
C GLY A 504 80.56 20.27 -32.83
N ILE A 505 81.83 20.47 -33.16
CA ILE A 505 82.49 21.77 -33.18
C ILE A 505 82.85 22.13 -34.62
N VAL A 506 82.34 23.25 -35.14
CA VAL A 506 82.81 23.88 -36.38
C VAL A 506 83.15 25.34 -36.13
N ALA A 507 84.21 25.84 -36.74
CA ALA A 507 84.54 27.25 -36.84
C ALA A 507 84.49 27.68 -38.31
N LEU A 508 83.88 28.84 -38.58
CA LEU A 508 83.87 29.51 -39.88
C LEU A 508 84.63 30.84 -39.81
N ASN A 509 85.26 31.23 -40.92
CA ASN A 509 85.65 32.62 -41.15
C ASN A 509 84.44 33.47 -41.56
N ARG A 510 84.62 34.80 -41.68
CA ARG A 510 83.57 35.73 -42.15
C ARG A 510 83.04 35.44 -43.57
N ASN A 511 83.73 34.63 -44.38
CA ASN A 511 83.26 34.16 -45.69
C ASN A 511 82.37 32.89 -45.59
N PHE A 512 82.03 32.43 -44.39
CA PHE A 512 81.34 31.15 -44.13
C PHE A 512 82.13 29.91 -44.59
N GLU A 513 83.44 30.01 -44.81
CA GLU A 513 84.32 28.89 -45.15
C GLU A 513 84.75 28.16 -43.86
N VAL A 514 84.77 26.83 -43.89
CA VAL A 514 85.09 26.00 -42.72
C VAL A 514 86.58 26.07 -42.40
N VAL A 515 86.96 26.76 -41.32
CA VAL A 515 88.37 26.91 -40.89
C VAL A 515 88.80 25.91 -39.81
N ALA A 516 87.85 25.36 -39.05
CA ALA A 516 88.09 24.18 -38.21
C ALA A 516 86.83 23.33 -38.12
N ALA A 517 86.96 22.01 -38.06
CA ALA A 517 85.85 21.10 -37.84
C ALA A 517 86.32 19.84 -37.13
N ASN A 518 85.55 19.39 -36.14
CA ASN A 518 85.79 18.10 -35.50
C ASN A 518 85.02 16.96 -36.18
N ARG A 519 85.44 15.73 -35.91
CA ARG A 519 84.77 14.52 -36.41
C ARG A 519 83.28 14.51 -36.06
N GLN A 520 82.93 14.94 -34.85
CA GLN A 520 81.56 14.89 -34.36
C GLN A 520 80.60 15.80 -35.15
N ILE A 521 81.03 16.98 -35.62
CA ILE A 521 80.20 17.84 -36.46
C ILE A 521 80.06 17.29 -37.87
N LYS A 522 81.09 16.65 -38.45
CA LYS A 522 81.00 15.98 -39.75
C LYS A 522 79.95 14.86 -39.71
N GLU A 523 79.98 14.01 -38.68
CA GLU A 523 78.97 12.97 -38.48
C GLU A 523 77.55 13.55 -38.26
N VAL A 524 77.43 14.63 -37.48
CA VAL A 524 76.14 15.31 -37.24
C VAL A 524 75.56 15.92 -38.53
N ILE A 525 76.34 16.69 -39.29
CA ILE A 525 75.85 17.30 -40.55
C ILE A 525 75.55 16.24 -41.61
N LYS A 526 76.38 15.19 -41.73
CA LYS A 526 76.08 14.04 -42.59
C LYS A 526 74.74 13.39 -42.23
N SER A 527 74.42 13.27 -40.93
CA SER A 527 73.14 12.72 -40.49
C SER A 527 71.94 13.65 -40.74
N ILE A 528 72.11 14.97 -40.57
CA ILE A 528 71.04 15.98 -40.67
C ILE A 528 70.76 16.40 -42.12
N ARG A 529 71.79 16.50 -42.97
CA ARG A 529 71.73 17.09 -44.33
C ARG A 529 72.14 16.12 -45.44
N GLY A 530 72.62 14.92 -45.12
CA GLY A 530 73.10 13.93 -46.09
C GLY A 530 74.42 14.26 -46.81
N LYS A 531 74.93 15.48 -46.64
CA LYS A 531 76.17 15.99 -47.26
C LYS A 531 77.35 15.91 -46.29
N GLU A 532 78.51 15.58 -46.81
CA GLU A 532 79.81 15.74 -46.15
C GLU A 532 80.42 17.09 -46.51
N PHE A 533 81.44 17.52 -45.75
CA PHE A 533 82.20 18.74 -46.00
C PHE A 533 83.62 18.61 -45.41
N GLU A 534 84.56 19.36 -45.97
CA GLU A 534 85.95 19.43 -45.55
C GLU A 534 86.37 20.85 -45.12
N LEU A 535 87.61 20.99 -44.64
CA LEU A 535 88.19 22.30 -44.35
C LEU A 535 88.33 23.11 -45.66
N GLY A 536 87.94 24.37 -45.63
CA GLY A 536 87.85 25.26 -46.78
C GLY A 536 86.51 25.24 -47.53
N ASP A 537 85.61 24.28 -47.26
CA ASP A 537 84.28 24.28 -47.90
C ASP A 537 83.43 25.46 -47.42
N TYR A 538 82.69 26.07 -48.35
CA TYR A 538 81.67 27.07 -48.05
C TYR A 538 80.48 26.41 -47.35
N TRP A 539 80.35 26.63 -46.04
CA TRP A 539 79.41 25.94 -45.14
C TRP A 539 77.96 25.95 -45.64
N LEU A 540 77.54 27.03 -46.29
CA LEU A 540 76.18 27.17 -46.80
C LEU A 540 75.87 26.29 -48.03
N ASN A 541 76.84 25.55 -48.57
CA ASN A 541 76.62 24.48 -49.56
C ASN A 541 76.27 23.12 -48.93
N THR A 542 76.41 22.97 -47.60
CA THR A 542 75.89 21.80 -46.87
C THR A 542 74.36 21.78 -46.79
N PHE A 543 73.70 22.88 -47.17
CA PHE A 543 72.25 23.02 -47.34
C PHE A 543 71.87 22.84 -48.83
N ASP A 544 70.58 22.69 -49.13
CA ASP A 544 70.09 22.75 -50.50
C ASP A 544 69.72 24.17 -50.92
N GLU A 545 69.78 24.47 -52.22
CA GLU A 545 69.78 25.86 -52.69
C GLU A 545 68.44 26.59 -52.52
N SER A 546 67.35 25.84 -52.45
CA SER A 546 65.99 26.31 -52.20
C SER A 546 65.57 26.24 -50.73
N ASP A 547 66.45 25.80 -49.81
CA ASP A 547 66.09 25.60 -48.40
C ASP A 547 66.07 26.93 -47.63
N GLU A 548 64.92 27.29 -47.06
CA GLU A 548 64.75 28.45 -46.18
C GLU A 548 65.75 28.43 -45.00
N LYS A 549 66.18 27.23 -44.58
CA LYS A 549 67.20 27.06 -43.54
C LYS A 549 68.59 27.52 -43.97
N ARG A 550 68.92 27.58 -45.27
CA ARG A 550 70.18 28.15 -45.78
C ARG A 550 70.25 29.65 -45.44
N ILE A 551 69.14 30.36 -45.65
CA ILE A 551 69.00 31.79 -45.32
C ILE A 551 69.07 31.98 -43.80
N ARG A 552 68.31 31.19 -43.03
CA ARG A 552 68.27 31.28 -41.57
C ARG A 552 69.65 30.99 -40.93
N ALA A 553 70.36 29.98 -41.43
CA ALA A 553 71.71 29.65 -40.98
C ALA A 553 72.73 30.73 -41.35
N LYS A 554 72.59 31.39 -42.51
CA LYS A 554 73.38 32.58 -42.86
C LYS A 554 73.18 33.67 -41.82
N THR A 555 71.92 34.01 -41.48
CA THR A 555 71.58 35.01 -40.46
C THR A 555 72.11 34.67 -39.06
N PHE A 556 72.12 33.39 -38.67
CA PHE A 556 72.70 32.97 -37.39
C PHE A 556 74.22 33.17 -37.35
N TRP A 557 74.94 32.81 -38.40
CA TRP A 557 76.37 33.07 -38.51
C TRP A 557 76.69 34.58 -38.60
N GLU A 558 75.89 35.38 -39.32
CA GLU A 558 76.03 36.85 -39.39
C GLU A 558 75.89 37.51 -38.02
N ARG A 559 74.97 37.03 -37.17
CA ARG A 559 74.84 37.47 -35.77
C ARG A 559 76.06 37.09 -34.92
N ALA A 560 76.67 35.94 -35.17
CA ALA A 560 77.92 35.57 -34.49
C ALA A 560 79.10 36.44 -34.97
N PHE A 561 79.20 36.73 -36.26
CA PHE A 561 80.22 37.61 -36.85
C PHE A 561 80.09 39.10 -36.47
N SER A 562 78.96 39.51 -35.89
CA SER A 562 78.76 40.82 -35.25
C SER A 562 78.97 40.81 -33.72
N GLY A 563 79.50 39.71 -33.16
CA GLY A 563 79.95 39.62 -31.78
C GLY A 563 78.91 39.04 -30.81
N ILE A 564 77.74 38.62 -31.28
CA ILE A 564 76.64 38.16 -30.43
C ILE A 564 76.78 36.67 -30.16
N TYR A 565 77.05 36.30 -28.90
CA TYR A 565 76.85 34.94 -28.42
C TYR A 565 75.36 34.62 -28.26
N PHE A 566 74.90 33.47 -28.78
CA PHE A 566 73.53 32.99 -28.55
C PHE A 566 73.39 31.48 -28.78
N ASN A 567 72.40 30.87 -28.13
CA ASN A 567 71.96 29.50 -28.41
C ASN A 567 70.69 29.52 -29.27
N HIS A 568 70.54 28.52 -30.14
CA HIS A 568 69.34 28.22 -30.91
C HIS A 568 69.01 26.73 -30.79
N GLU A 569 67.75 26.36 -30.57
CA GLU A 569 67.30 24.96 -30.57
C GLU A 569 66.48 24.68 -31.82
N GLU A 570 66.83 23.63 -32.58
CA GLU A 570 66.03 23.18 -33.73
C GLU A 570 65.91 21.66 -33.79
N SER A 571 64.77 21.19 -34.29
CA SER A 571 64.51 19.76 -34.47
C SER A 571 64.62 19.34 -35.93
N TYR A 572 65.35 18.27 -36.21
CA TYR A 572 65.49 17.68 -37.54
C TYR A 572 64.92 16.25 -37.56
N ILE A 573 64.43 15.83 -38.72
CA ILE A 573 63.98 14.45 -38.96
C ILE A 573 65.08 13.76 -39.77
N LEU A 574 65.69 12.73 -39.18
CA LEU A 574 66.81 12.01 -39.78
C LEU A 574 66.32 10.93 -40.76
N ALA A 575 67.22 10.45 -41.62
CA ALA A 575 66.98 9.24 -42.41
C ALA A 575 66.58 8.07 -41.48
N GLY A 576 65.40 7.50 -41.70
CA GLY A 576 64.73 6.61 -40.73
C GLY A 576 63.55 7.24 -39.97
N ASN A 577 63.15 8.47 -40.32
CA ASN A 577 61.96 9.18 -39.82
C ASN A 577 61.98 9.54 -38.32
N ALA A 578 63.14 9.41 -37.67
CA ALA A 578 63.32 9.75 -36.26
C ALA A 578 63.57 11.27 -36.10
N ARG A 579 62.68 11.96 -35.38
CA ARG A 579 62.87 13.37 -35.01
C ARG A 579 63.83 13.48 -33.83
N ARG A 580 64.90 14.26 -33.99
CA ARG A 580 65.86 14.65 -32.94
C ARG A 580 65.87 16.15 -32.72
N TRP A 581 66.33 16.58 -31.55
CA TRP A 581 66.51 17.98 -31.17
C TRP A 581 67.98 18.29 -30.96
N PHE A 582 68.44 19.41 -31.50
CA PHE A 582 69.82 19.86 -31.37
C PHE A 582 69.85 21.30 -30.84
N GLU A 583 70.74 21.53 -29.87
CA GLU A 583 71.14 22.86 -29.38
C GLU A 583 72.38 23.31 -30.18
N PHE A 584 72.32 24.51 -30.73
CA PHE A 584 73.37 25.16 -31.52
C PHE A 584 73.83 26.43 -30.78
N SER A 585 75.01 26.40 -30.17
CA SER A 585 75.63 27.54 -29.49
C SER A 585 76.60 28.26 -30.43
N TYR A 586 76.24 29.46 -30.87
CA TYR A 586 77.06 30.31 -31.72
C TYR A 586 77.87 31.30 -30.89
N SER A 587 79.17 31.39 -31.13
CA SER A 587 80.10 32.28 -30.43
C SER A 587 81.03 32.98 -31.43
N PRO A 588 81.31 34.29 -31.31
CA PRO A 588 82.39 34.91 -32.07
C PRO A 588 83.75 34.30 -31.68
N ILE A 589 84.65 34.20 -32.66
CA ILE A 589 86.09 33.96 -32.44
C ILE A 589 86.78 35.30 -32.61
N LEU A 590 87.46 35.75 -31.56
CA LEU A 590 88.18 37.02 -31.53
C LEU A 590 89.68 36.81 -31.78
N ASP A 591 90.36 37.82 -32.29
CA ASP A 591 91.83 37.95 -32.24
C ASP A 591 92.31 38.62 -30.93
N ASP A 592 93.63 38.79 -30.82
CA ASP A 592 94.31 39.41 -29.67
C ASP A 592 93.93 40.90 -29.49
N ASP A 593 93.53 41.59 -30.56
CA ASP A 593 93.04 42.98 -30.53
C ASP A 593 91.52 43.07 -30.24
N LYS A 594 90.84 41.92 -30.17
CA LYS A 594 89.39 41.69 -29.93
C LYS A 594 88.48 41.96 -31.14
N GLU A 595 89.01 42.01 -32.35
CA GLU A 595 88.21 41.99 -33.56
C GLU A 595 87.75 40.57 -33.91
N ILE A 596 86.63 40.46 -34.64
CA ILE A 596 85.94 39.18 -34.84
C ILE A 596 86.45 38.51 -36.12
N MET A 597 87.49 37.67 -35.99
CA MET A 597 88.04 36.86 -37.09
C MET A 597 87.02 35.90 -37.72
N GLY A 598 86.10 35.38 -36.90
CA GLY A 598 85.16 34.35 -37.33
C GLY A 598 84.17 33.99 -36.23
N ALA A 599 83.63 32.78 -36.29
CA ALA A 599 82.70 32.28 -35.28
C ALA A 599 82.77 30.76 -35.16
N SER A 600 82.57 30.24 -33.96
CA SER A 600 82.40 28.81 -33.67
C SER A 600 80.94 28.49 -33.39
N MET A 601 80.46 27.36 -33.90
CA MET A 601 79.19 26.75 -33.54
C MET A 601 79.44 25.39 -32.88
N PHE A 602 78.96 25.25 -31.64
CA PHE A 602 78.91 23.98 -30.92
C PHE A 602 77.51 23.38 -31.09
N VAL A 603 77.44 22.08 -31.38
CA VAL A 603 76.18 21.36 -31.62
C VAL A 603 76.06 20.19 -30.66
N ARG A 604 74.95 20.15 -29.92
CA ARG A 604 74.65 19.13 -28.91
C ARG A 604 73.30 18.47 -29.20
N ASP A 605 73.26 17.15 -29.24
CA ASP A 605 71.98 16.42 -29.23
C ASP A 605 71.34 16.55 -27.83
N ILE A 606 70.11 17.06 -27.81
CA ILE A 606 69.30 17.28 -26.59
C ILE A 606 67.99 16.48 -26.64
N THR A 607 67.88 15.51 -27.55
CA THR A 607 66.64 14.75 -27.81
C THR A 607 66.08 14.10 -26.55
N ASP A 608 66.92 13.48 -25.72
CA ASP A 608 66.47 12.75 -24.54
C ASP A 608 66.01 13.70 -23.42
N ARG A 609 66.73 14.82 -23.18
CA ARG A 609 66.25 15.91 -22.30
C ARG A 609 64.89 16.45 -22.72
N LYS A 610 64.63 16.59 -24.04
CA LYS A 610 63.32 17.02 -24.56
C LYS A 610 62.23 15.93 -24.44
N ARG A 611 62.59 14.65 -24.45
CA ARG A 611 61.66 13.53 -24.16
C ARG A 611 61.32 13.47 -22.68
N GLU A 612 62.29 13.60 -21.79
CA GLU A 612 62.11 13.61 -20.34
C GLU A 612 61.19 14.75 -19.91
N LEU A 613 61.49 16.00 -20.33
CA LEU A 613 60.63 17.16 -20.10
C LEU A 613 59.19 16.91 -20.59
N LYS A 614 59.02 16.43 -21.83
CA LYS A 614 57.69 16.16 -22.38
C LYS A 614 56.96 15.01 -21.66
N ASN A 615 57.67 14.01 -21.16
CA ASN A 615 57.08 12.94 -20.36
C ASN A 615 56.63 13.46 -18.98
N ILE A 616 57.38 14.38 -18.36
CA ILE A 616 56.98 15.04 -17.11
C ILE A 616 55.73 15.91 -17.35
N GLU A 617 55.73 16.75 -18.39
CA GLU A 617 54.56 17.54 -18.82
C GLU A 617 53.33 16.67 -19.08
N LEU A 618 53.49 15.55 -19.80
CA LEU A 618 52.41 14.62 -20.12
C LEU A 618 51.88 13.89 -18.88
N ASN A 619 52.75 13.46 -17.96
CA ASN A 619 52.34 12.80 -16.73
C ASN A 619 51.57 13.76 -15.80
N ALA A 620 52.04 15.01 -15.67
CA ALA A 620 51.31 16.05 -14.94
C ALA A 620 49.93 16.32 -15.57
N TYR A 621 49.88 16.49 -16.90
CA TYR A 621 48.64 16.69 -17.64
C TYR A 621 47.64 15.53 -17.43
N ILE A 622 48.10 14.27 -17.47
CA ILE A 622 47.26 13.08 -17.24
C ILE A 622 46.72 13.05 -15.79
N LEU A 623 47.53 13.43 -14.79
CA LEU A 623 47.11 13.48 -13.40
C LEU A 623 46.08 14.58 -13.15
N ASP A 624 46.32 15.80 -13.65
CA ASP A 624 45.42 16.95 -13.45
C ASP A 624 44.10 16.82 -14.24
N ASN A 625 44.10 16.18 -15.42
CA ASN A 625 42.89 15.88 -16.20
C ASN A 625 42.19 14.56 -15.78
N SER A 626 42.62 13.93 -14.68
CA SER A 626 41.92 12.75 -14.13
C SER A 626 40.54 13.12 -13.62
N SER A 627 39.54 12.28 -13.90
CA SER A 627 38.19 12.41 -13.32
C SER A 627 38.16 12.12 -11.81
N SER A 628 39.17 11.38 -11.33
CA SER A 628 39.36 11.06 -9.91
C SER A 628 40.27 12.07 -9.24
N GLU A 629 39.99 12.35 -7.96
CA GLU A 629 40.91 13.10 -7.11
C GLU A 629 42.13 12.21 -6.82
N VAL A 630 43.34 12.78 -6.88
CA VAL A 630 44.58 12.07 -6.58
C VAL A 630 45.38 12.86 -5.56
N TYR A 631 45.68 12.22 -4.44
CA TYR A 631 46.50 12.73 -3.36
C TYR A 631 47.74 11.84 -3.20
N VAL A 632 48.89 12.44 -2.86
CA VAL A 632 50.04 11.71 -2.32
C VAL A 632 50.42 12.35 -0.99
N PHE A 633 50.59 11.54 0.05
CA PHE A 633 51.02 11.99 1.37
C PHE A 633 52.15 11.12 1.93
N ASP A 634 52.97 11.73 2.78
CA ASP A 634 54.06 11.06 3.48
C ASP A 634 53.47 10.03 4.47
N ALA A 635 53.90 8.77 4.39
CA ALA A 635 53.26 7.70 5.14
C ALA A 635 53.49 7.80 6.66
N ASN A 636 54.50 8.55 7.12
CA ASN A 636 54.87 8.64 8.54
C ASN A 636 54.29 9.88 9.22
N THR A 637 54.40 11.03 8.56
CA THR A 637 53.88 12.33 9.04
C THR A 637 52.43 12.57 8.65
N MET A 638 51.91 11.86 7.64
CA MET A 638 50.57 12.03 7.05
C MET A 638 50.32 13.38 6.37
N LEU A 639 51.35 14.22 6.17
CA LEU A 639 51.22 15.48 5.43
C LEU A 639 51.07 15.24 3.92
N PHE A 640 50.15 15.95 3.27
CA PHE A 640 50.03 15.94 1.81
C PHE A 640 51.29 16.50 1.15
N LEU A 641 51.87 15.76 0.21
CA LEU A 641 53.02 16.18 -0.61
C LEU A 641 52.60 16.60 -2.02
N MET A 642 51.52 15.99 -2.55
CA MET A 642 50.99 16.28 -3.88
C MET A 642 49.46 16.16 -3.89
N THR A 643 48.81 16.98 -4.72
CA THR A 643 47.41 16.86 -5.11
C THR A 643 47.29 17.09 -6.61
N ASN A 644 46.35 16.45 -7.31
CA ASN A 644 45.97 16.87 -8.65
C ASN A 644 44.93 18.01 -8.63
N GLU A 645 44.66 18.61 -9.79
CA GLU A 645 43.71 19.72 -9.90
C GLU A 645 42.30 19.30 -9.54
N ARG A 646 41.87 18.10 -9.97
CA ARG A 646 40.56 17.54 -9.63
C ARG A 646 40.33 17.48 -8.11
N ALA A 647 41.34 17.06 -7.33
CA ALA A 647 41.32 17.09 -5.87
C ALA A 647 41.10 18.52 -5.34
N ARG A 648 41.99 19.46 -5.71
CA ARG A 648 41.89 20.88 -5.29
C ARG A 648 40.53 21.50 -5.59
N GLN A 649 40.01 21.28 -6.81
CA GLN A 649 38.69 21.76 -7.23
C GLN A 649 37.56 21.14 -6.39
N ASN A 650 37.62 19.85 -6.03
CA ASN A 650 36.56 19.21 -5.24
C ASN A 650 36.59 19.64 -3.77
N ILE A 651 37.76 19.77 -3.15
CA ILE A 651 37.87 20.11 -1.72
C ILE A 651 37.87 21.61 -1.44
N GLY A 652 38.26 22.45 -2.41
CA GLY A 652 38.29 23.91 -2.30
C GLY A 652 39.51 24.50 -1.59
N TYR A 653 40.56 23.71 -1.34
CA TYR A 653 41.84 24.18 -0.80
C TYR A 653 42.83 24.49 -1.93
N LEU A 654 43.59 25.57 -1.78
CA LEU A 654 44.69 25.92 -2.67
C LEU A 654 45.91 25.03 -2.40
N THR A 655 46.80 24.87 -3.39
CA THR A 655 48.05 24.08 -3.26
C THR A 655 48.84 24.49 -2.02
N ASP A 656 49.02 25.80 -1.82
CA ASP A 656 49.78 26.39 -0.71
C ASP A 656 49.05 26.32 0.64
N GLU A 657 47.80 25.84 0.68
CA GLU A 657 47.05 25.60 1.94
C GLU A 657 47.12 24.14 2.37
N ILE A 658 47.18 23.20 1.41
CA ILE A 658 47.13 21.76 1.68
C ILE A 658 48.52 21.10 1.69
N VAL A 659 49.38 21.42 0.71
CA VAL A 659 50.68 20.76 0.53
C VAL A 659 51.66 21.19 1.63
N ASN A 660 52.27 20.21 2.31
CA ASN A 660 53.14 20.33 3.46
C ASN A 660 52.54 21.08 4.67
N LYS A 661 51.20 21.22 4.75
CA LYS A 661 50.52 21.97 5.82
C LYS A 661 49.33 21.27 6.46
N MET A 662 48.66 20.38 5.73
CA MET A 662 47.46 19.68 6.19
C MET A 662 47.69 18.16 6.22
N TYR A 663 47.16 17.50 7.24
CA TYR A 663 47.25 16.05 7.41
C TYR A 663 46.12 15.32 6.68
N ALA A 664 46.41 14.12 6.17
CA ALA A 664 45.48 13.34 5.35
C ALA A 664 44.17 12.94 6.05
N TYR A 665 44.15 12.89 7.39
CA TYR A 665 42.94 12.63 8.17
C TYR A 665 42.04 13.87 8.35
N GLU A 666 42.53 15.10 8.16
CA GLU A 666 41.74 16.31 8.41
C GLU A 666 40.58 16.52 7.42
N ILE A 667 40.71 15.94 6.22
CA ILE A 667 39.62 15.92 5.23
C ILE A 667 38.57 14.83 5.52
N GLU A 668 38.84 13.90 6.44
CA GLU A 668 37.96 12.78 6.83
C GLU A 668 37.40 12.99 8.26
N PRO A 669 36.46 13.94 8.48
CA PRO A 669 36.09 14.44 9.80
C PRO A 669 35.45 13.41 10.74
N ASP A 670 35.02 12.27 10.20
CA ASP A 670 34.30 11.22 10.94
C ASP A 670 35.26 10.12 11.46
N THR A 671 36.56 10.22 11.17
CA THR A 671 37.61 9.25 11.52
C THR A 671 38.66 9.89 12.44
N LEU A 672 38.92 9.24 13.59
CA LEU A 672 39.98 9.66 14.51
C LEU A 672 41.38 9.35 13.93
N PRO A 673 42.42 10.17 14.23
CA PRO A 673 43.78 9.96 13.70
C PRO A 673 44.36 8.56 14.00
N GLU A 674 44.05 7.98 15.15
CA GLU A 674 44.48 6.64 15.55
C GLU A 674 43.86 5.56 14.64
N ILE A 675 42.59 5.74 14.27
CA ILE A 675 41.87 4.84 13.36
C ILE A 675 42.43 4.97 11.95
N PHE A 676 42.75 6.20 11.51
CA PHE A 676 43.41 6.45 10.24
C PHE A 676 44.79 5.77 10.19
N VAL A 677 45.65 5.98 11.19
CA VAL A 677 46.97 5.32 11.28
C VAL A 677 46.85 3.79 11.32
N ALA A 678 45.88 3.24 12.07
CA ALA A 678 45.64 1.80 12.11
C ALA A 678 45.20 1.24 10.75
N ARG A 679 44.36 1.98 10.00
CA ARG A 679 43.94 1.63 8.63
C ARG A 679 45.13 1.47 7.69
N LEU A 680 46.19 2.29 7.85
CA LEU A 680 47.40 2.27 7.02
C LEU A 680 48.39 1.15 7.35
N GLN A 681 48.31 0.51 8.53
CA GLN A 681 49.32 -0.50 8.94
C GLN A 681 49.41 -1.69 7.96
N PRO A 682 48.31 -2.31 7.48
CA PRO A 682 48.36 -3.37 6.47
C PRO A 682 48.99 -2.99 5.12
N LEU A 683 49.13 -1.69 4.83
CA LEU A 683 49.82 -1.21 3.63
C LEU A 683 51.32 -1.02 3.91
N LYS A 684 51.68 -0.55 5.11
CA LYS A 684 53.07 -0.35 5.57
C LYS A 684 53.80 -1.68 5.81
N ASP A 685 53.14 -2.67 6.39
CA ASP A 685 53.69 -4.02 6.59
C ASP A 685 53.69 -4.87 5.30
N LYS A 686 53.12 -4.33 4.22
CA LYS A 686 53.00 -4.93 2.87
C LYS A 686 52.15 -6.21 2.84
N SER A 687 51.28 -6.43 3.84
CA SER A 687 50.28 -7.52 3.84
C SER A 687 49.15 -7.29 2.83
N LEU A 688 48.81 -6.03 2.55
CA LEU A 688 47.93 -5.59 1.46
C LEU A 688 48.72 -4.74 0.45
N LYS A 689 48.43 -4.93 -0.85
CA LYS A 689 49.00 -4.09 -1.93
C LYS A 689 48.21 -2.80 -2.17
N PHE A 690 46.91 -2.86 -1.93
CA PHE A 690 45.97 -1.75 -2.01
C PHE A 690 44.83 -2.00 -1.02
N GLN A 691 44.10 -0.96 -0.66
CA GLN A 691 42.99 -1.03 0.29
C GLN A 691 41.89 -0.05 -0.12
N ASN A 692 40.66 -0.55 -0.29
CA ASN A 692 39.53 0.23 -0.75
C ASN A 692 38.46 0.32 0.35
N PHE A 693 37.85 1.49 0.53
CA PHE A 693 36.77 1.72 1.49
C PHE A 693 35.91 2.93 1.11
N GLU A 694 34.68 2.98 1.60
CA GLU A 694 33.85 4.19 1.59
C GLU A 694 34.08 4.99 2.89
N THR A 695 34.10 6.32 2.80
CA THR A 695 34.09 7.22 3.97
C THR A 695 33.45 8.57 3.62
N ASN A 696 33.30 9.46 4.59
CA ASN A 696 32.82 10.83 4.37
C ASN A 696 34.00 11.80 4.36
N TYR A 697 34.16 12.56 3.28
CA TYR A 697 35.12 13.66 3.19
C TYR A 697 34.45 15.02 3.36
N LYS A 698 35.20 16.04 3.80
CA LYS A 698 34.72 17.41 4.06
C LYS A 698 35.47 18.43 3.23
N ARG A 699 34.72 19.25 2.48
CA ARG A 699 35.24 20.39 1.72
C ARG A 699 35.55 21.58 2.63
N LYS A 700 36.36 22.53 2.16
CA LYS A 700 36.72 23.77 2.88
C LYS A 700 35.52 24.62 3.30
N ASN A 701 34.43 24.59 2.52
CA ASN A 701 33.16 25.26 2.84
C ASN A 701 32.29 24.50 3.88
N GLY A 702 32.78 23.39 4.44
CA GLY A 702 32.10 22.59 5.45
C GLY A 702 31.16 21.50 4.92
N THR A 703 30.83 21.48 3.63
CA THR A 703 29.96 20.41 3.09
C THR A 703 30.67 19.05 3.12
N LYS A 704 29.92 18.00 3.50
CA LYS A 704 30.37 16.61 3.43
C LYS A 704 29.96 15.95 2.12
N TYR A 705 30.75 14.98 1.66
CA TYR A 705 30.44 14.12 0.52
C TYR A 705 30.92 12.69 0.79
N THR A 706 30.24 11.70 0.19
CA THR A 706 30.64 10.29 0.33
C THR A 706 31.68 9.96 -0.73
N ALA A 707 32.83 9.48 -0.27
CA ALA A 707 34.03 9.24 -1.03
C ALA A 707 34.37 7.74 -1.06
N GLU A 708 34.53 7.17 -2.25
CA GLU A 708 35.17 5.87 -2.46
C GLU A 708 36.68 6.11 -2.55
N VAL A 709 37.44 5.56 -1.60
CA VAL A 709 38.88 5.79 -1.43
C VAL A 709 39.63 4.50 -1.71
N SER A 710 40.62 4.56 -2.59
CA SER A 710 41.57 3.47 -2.86
C SER A 710 42.99 3.93 -2.49
N LEU A 711 43.60 3.28 -1.50
CA LEU A 711 44.95 3.59 -1.01
C LEU A 711 45.98 2.59 -1.55
N GLN A 712 47.16 3.08 -1.92
CA GLN A 712 48.32 2.29 -2.31
C GLN A 712 49.61 2.84 -1.69
N TYR A 713 50.43 1.97 -1.11
CA TYR A 713 51.74 2.32 -0.55
C TYR A 713 52.87 2.11 -1.56
N PHE A 714 53.88 2.99 -1.53
CA PHE A 714 55.12 2.86 -2.31
C PHE A 714 56.30 3.50 -1.58
N GLU A 715 57.52 3.16 -2.00
CA GLU A 715 58.77 3.72 -1.47
C GLU A 715 59.44 4.54 -2.56
N ASP A 716 59.73 5.81 -2.24
CA ASP A 716 60.60 6.71 -3.00
C ASP A 716 61.98 6.73 -2.33
N GLU A 717 63.05 7.14 -3.04
CA GLU A 717 64.44 6.89 -2.60
C GLU A 717 64.81 7.52 -1.23
N GLU A 718 64.07 8.55 -0.79
CA GLU A 718 64.21 9.14 0.54
C GLU A 718 63.08 8.80 1.53
N LYS A 719 61.87 8.42 1.08
CA LYS A 719 60.63 8.47 1.92
C LYS A 719 59.58 7.41 1.56
N PRO A 720 58.86 6.86 2.56
CA PRO A 720 57.68 6.02 2.33
C PRO A 720 56.44 6.88 2.06
N LEU A 721 55.71 6.58 0.99
CA LEU A 721 54.60 7.39 0.47
C LEU A 721 53.33 6.57 0.31
N ILE A 722 52.18 7.24 0.39
CA ILE A 722 50.87 6.66 0.09
C ILE A 722 50.17 7.53 -0.95
N ALA A 723 49.73 6.90 -2.03
CA ALA A 723 48.80 7.48 -2.98
C ALA A 723 47.36 7.13 -2.56
N ALA A 724 46.47 8.12 -2.62
CA ALA A 724 45.03 7.94 -2.49
C ALA A 724 44.35 8.38 -3.79
N ILE A 725 43.65 7.45 -4.44
CA ILE A 725 42.72 7.74 -5.53
C ILE A 725 41.32 7.82 -4.90
N VAL A 726 40.63 8.94 -5.10
CA VAL A 726 39.34 9.21 -4.45
C VAL A 726 38.28 9.61 -5.48
N GLN A 727 37.10 9.01 -5.36
CA GLN A 727 35.96 9.26 -6.23
C GLN A 727 34.74 9.67 -5.39
N ASP A 728 34.13 10.80 -5.76
CA ASP A 728 32.87 11.27 -5.18
C ASP A 728 31.71 10.40 -5.69
N ILE A 729 31.13 9.60 -4.80
CA ILE A 729 30.03 8.67 -5.12
C ILE A 729 28.67 9.18 -4.62
N THR A 730 28.59 10.42 -4.14
CA THR A 730 27.37 11.01 -3.55
C THR A 730 26.18 10.94 -4.51
N GLN A 731 26.37 11.27 -5.79
CA GLN A 731 25.30 11.21 -6.80
C GLN A 731 24.86 9.77 -7.11
N ARG A 732 25.79 8.80 -7.07
CA ARG A 732 25.49 7.37 -7.28
C ARG A 732 24.61 6.85 -6.14
N LYS A 733 25.01 7.09 -4.88
CA LYS A 733 24.23 6.71 -3.69
C LYS A 733 22.85 7.38 -3.66
N GLN A 734 22.75 8.66 -4.04
CA GLN A 734 21.44 9.33 -4.16
C GLN A 734 20.54 8.72 -5.24
N ASN A 735 21.09 8.31 -6.38
CA ASN A 735 20.31 7.68 -7.46
C ASN A 735 19.87 6.26 -7.07
N GLU A 736 20.73 5.51 -6.40
CA GLU A 736 20.43 4.19 -5.83
C GLU A 736 19.31 4.27 -4.78
N LEU A 737 19.39 5.24 -3.85
CA LEU A 737 18.38 5.43 -2.80
C LEU A 737 17.02 5.88 -3.39
N LYS A 738 17.02 6.75 -4.41
CA LYS A 738 15.79 7.10 -5.18
C LYS A 738 15.19 5.90 -5.92
N LEU A 739 16.02 4.98 -6.43
CA LEU A 739 15.54 3.75 -7.06
C LEU A 739 14.91 2.81 -6.03
N THR A 740 15.52 2.64 -4.85
CA THR A 740 14.93 1.89 -3.73
C THR A 740 13.61 2.51 -3.27
N GLU A 741 13.53 3.83 -3.14
CA GLU A 741 12.29 4.53 -2.76
C GLU A 741 11.19 4.35 -3.82
N ALA A 742 11.53 4.42 -5.11
CA ALA A 742 10.60 4.17 -6.21
C ALA A 742 10.08 2.72 -6.23
N ILE A 743 10.95 1.73 -5.99
CA ILE A 743 10.57 0.31 -5.87
C ILE A 743 9.65 0.10 -4.68
N ASN A 744 10.04 0.56 -3.48
CA ASN A 744 9.20 0.47 -2.27
C ASN A 744 7.83 1.11 -2.47
N ARG A 745 7.76 2.25 -3.17
CA ARG A 745 6.50 2.94 -3.49
C ARG A 745 5.64 2.15 -4.50
N PHE A 746 6.25 1.49 -5.48
CA PHE A 746 5.58 0.62 -6.44
C PHE A 746 5.00 -0.64 -5.77
N ASP A 747 5.77 -1.27 -4.89
CA ASP A 747 5.34 -2.44 -4.12
C ASP A 747 4.18 -2.09 -3.18
N LEU A 748 4.28 -0.98 -2.43
CA LEU A 748 3.21 -0.49 -1.55
C LEU A 748 1.92 -0.17 -2.32
N ALA A 749 2.04 0.45 -3.51
CA ALA A 749 0.88 0.71 -4.37
C ALA A 749 0.21 -0.59 -4.85
N THR A 750 1.00 -1.58 -5.23
CA THR A 750 0.53 -2.90 -5.69
C THR A 750 -0.14 -3.70 -4.56
N GLN A 751 0.42 -3.64 -3.34
CA GLN A 751 -0.20 -4.24 -2.16
C GLN A 751 -1.54 -3.58 -1.80
N ALA A 752 -1.66 -2.26 -1.99
CA ALA A 752 -2.89 -1.53 -1.67
C ALA A 752 -4.08 -1.88 -2.58
N THR A 753 -3.87 -2.06 -3.90
CA THR A 753 -4.94 -2.47 -4.83
C THR A 753 -5.34 -3.93 -4.66
N LYS A 754 -4.41 -4.78 -4.16
CA LYS A 754 -4.54 -6.24 -3.97
C LYS A 754 -4.60 -7.04 -5.27
N GLU A 755 -4.26 -6.40 -6.40
CA GLU A 755 -4.26 -6.96 -7.75
C GLU A 755 -2.92 -7.63 -8.06
N GLY A 756 -2.93 -8.66 -8.92
CA GLY A 756 -1.72 -9.31 -9.41
C GLY A 756 -1.27 -8.64 -10.71
N LEU A 757 -0.01 -8.21 -10.79
CA LEU A 757 0.54 -7.66 -12.02
C LEU A 757 1.08 -8.76 -12.93
N TRP A 758 0.94 -8.56 -14.24
CA TRP A 758 1.50 -9.42 -15.28
C TRP A 758 2.02 -8.59 -16.45
N GLU A 759 3.00 -9.13 -17.16
CA GLU A 759 3.67 -8.48 -18.27
C GLU A 759 4.00 -9.52 -19.35
N MET A 760 3.87 -9.18 -20.63
CA MET A 760 4.23 -10.06 -21.73
C MET A 760 4.95 -9.30 -22.85
N ASN A 761 6.08 -9.85 -23.30
CA ASN A 761 6.79 -9.40 -24.49
C ASN A 761 6.14 -10.05 -25.73
N VAL A 762 5.84 -9.23 -26.74
CA VAL A 762 5.02 -9.62 -27.89
C VAL A 762 5.92 -9.86 -29.11
N VAL A 763 5.96 -11.09 -29.62
CA VAL A 763 6.72 -11.40 -30.84
C VAL A 763 6.07 -10.72 -32.05
N ALA A 764 6.83 -9.82 -32.69
CA ALA A 764 6.36 -9.08 -33.85
C ALA A 764 5.89 -10.03 -34.98
N LYS A 765 4.69 -9.75 -35.51
CA LYS A 765 3.91 -10.54 -36.50
C LYS A 765 3.15 -11.75 -35.96
N ASP A 766 3.34 -12.18 -34.71
CA ASP A 766 2.51 -13.21 -34.07
C ASP A 766 2.12 -12.80 -32.63
N PRO A 767 1.11 -11.93 -32.47
CA PRO A 767 0.78 -11.35 -31.17
C PRO A 767 0.26 -12.35 -30.13
N ILE A 768 -0.18 -13.54 -30.57
CA ILE A 768 -0.74 -14.61 -29.73
C ILE A 768 0.14 -15.86 -29.68
N ASN A 769 1.43 -15.71 -30.00
CA ASN A 769 2.41 -16.79 -29.97
C ASN A 769 2.44 -17.50 -28.59
N PRO A 770 2.25 -18.83 -28.52
CA PRO A 770 2.31 -19.58 -27.26
C PRO A 770 3.58 -19.39 -26.43
N ASP A 771 4.71 -19.14 -27.11
CA ASP A 771 6.04 -18.93 -26.53
C ASP A 771 6.36 -17.45 -26.21
N ASN A 772 5.40 -16.52 -26.37
CA ASN A 772 5.55 -15.14 -25.88
C ASN A 772 5.92 -15.15 -24.39
N SER A 773 7.09 -14.58 -24.07
CA SER A 773 7.63 -14.54 -22.71
C SER A 773 6.79 -13.63 -21.84
N ALA A 774 6.25 -14.18 -20.75
CA ALA A 774 5.29 -13.53 -19.87
C ALA A 774 5.74 -13.60 -18.40
N TRP A 775 6.05 -12.46 -17.80
CA TRP A 775 6.38 -12.35 -16.39
C TRP A 775 5.11 -12.24 -15.54
N TRP A 776 5.10 -12.97 -14.42
CA TRP A 776 3.98 -13.01 -13.47
C TRP A 776 4.49 -12.62 -12.08
N SER A 777 3.96 -11.52 -11.53
CA SER A 777 4.29 -11.09 -10.16
C SER A 777 3.99 -12.17 -9.12
N SER A 778 4.68 -12.15 -7.96
CA SER A 778 4.34 -13.05 -6.85
C SER A 778 2.86 -12.95 -6.46
N ARG A 779 2.31 -11.74 -6.47
CA ARG A 779 0.89 -11.50 -6.18
C ARG A 779 -0.07 -12.15 -7.21
N PHE A 780 0.31 -12.24 -8.48
CA PHE A 780 -0.44 -13.01 -9.49
C PHE A 780 -0.46 -14.51 -9.15
N LYS A 781 0.68 -15.06 -8.71
CA LYS A 781 0.83 -16.47 -8.32
C LYS A 781 0.02 -16.78 -7.05
N GLU A 782 0.12 -15.93 -6.02
CA GLU A 782 -0.70 -15.99 -4.79
C GLU A 782 -2.21 -15.99 -5.08
N LEU A 783 -2.67 -15.15 -6.01
CA LEU A 783 -4.09 -15.06 -6.38
C LEU A 783 -4.64 -16.32 -7.06
N LEU A 784 -3.76 -17.11 -7.69
CA LEU A 784 -4.05 -18.45 -8.23
C LEU A 784 -3.73 -19.58 -7.24
N GLU A 785 -3.39 -19.21 -5.99
CA GLU A 785 -3.01 -20.10 -4.89
C GLU A 785 -1.74 -20.94 -5.17
N TYR A 786 -0.79 -20.40 -5.92
CA TYR A 786 0.55 -20.97 -6.09
C TYR A 786 1.51 -20.45 -5.01
N ASP A 787 2.35 -21.34 -4.47
CA ASP A 787 3.40 -21.03 -3.49
C ASP A 787 4.67 -20.53 -4.20
N ASP A 788 5.57 -19.78 -3.52
CA ASP A 788 6.84 -19.30 -4.12
C ASP A 788 7.76 -20.43 -4.62
N ASN A 789 7.58 -21.67 -4.13
CA ASN A 789 8.31 -22.85 -4.59
C ASN A 789 7.72 -23.49 -5.85
N ASP A 790 6.56 -23.03 -6.33
CA ASP A 790 5.90 -23.57 -7.52
C ASP A 790 6.38 -22.90 -8.81
N ILE A 791 6.74 -23.71 -9.79
CA ILE A 791 7.05 -23.23 -11.13
C ILE A 791 5.74 -22.97 -11.87
N PHE A 792 5.38 -21.70 -12.03
CA PHE A 792 4.39 -21.22 -13.01
C PHE A 792 5.17 -20.65 -14.21
N PRO A 793 5.36 -21.38 -15.32
CA PRO A 793 6.27 -20.98 -16.40
C PRO A 793 5.92 -19.63 -17.05
N GLU A 794 6.95 -18.86 -17.36
CA GLU A 794 6.86 -17.47 -17.85
C GLU A 794 6.54 -17.39 -19.36
N LYS A 795 5.39 -17.93 -19.75
CA LYS A 795 4.88 -18.01 -21.13
C LYS A 795 3.36 -17.80 -21.21
N LEU A 796 2.89 -17.25 -22.33
CA LEU A 796 1.47 -17.04 -22.61
C LEU A 796 0.62 -18.32 -22.50
N ASP A 797 1.09 -19.46 -23.03
CA ASP A 797 0.32 -20.71 -22.98
C ASP A 797 0.13 -21.27 -21.55
N THR A 798 1.01 -20.94 -20.60
CA THR A 798 0.83 -21.31 -19.19
C THR A 798 -0.49 -20.79 -18.65
N TRP A 799 -0.83 -19.54 -18.97
CA TRP A 799 -2.09 -18.90 -18.61
C TRP A 799 -3.22 -19.31 -19.55
N ALA A 800 -2.99 -19.30 -20.87
CA ALA A 800 -4.03 -19.62 -21.86
C ALA A 800 -4.55 -21.07 -21.73
N SER A 801 -3.76 -21.99 -21.18
CA SER A 801 -4.15 -23.37 -20.85
C SER A 801 -4.88 -23.53 -19.50
N LYS A 802 -4.95 -22.49 -18.67
CA LYS A 802 -5.70 -22.46 -17.39
C LYS A 802 -7.05 -21.73 -17.50
N LEU A 803 -7.30 -21.03 -18.61
CA LEU A 803 -8.61 -20.45 -18.93
C LEU A 803 -9.68 -21.54 -19.02
N HIS A 804 -10.86 -21.27 -18.47
CA HIS A 804 -12.00 -22.18 -18.59
C HIS A 804 -12.36 -22.42 -20.07
N PRO A 805 -12.73 -23.66 -20.49
CA PRO A 805 -12.95 -23.98 -21.91
C PRO A 805 -13.95 -23.07 -22.63
N GLU A 806 -15.01 -22.64 -21.95
CA GLU A 806 -16.03 -21.71 -22.47
C GLU A 806 -15.52 -20.26 -22.63
N ASP A 807 -14.55 -19.84 -21.80
CA ASP A 807 -14.04 -18.47 -21.79
C ASP A 807 -12.85 -18.30 -22.75
N ARG A 808 -12.08 -19.38 -22.98
CA ARG A 808 -10.79 -19.37 -23.68
C ARG A 808 -10.87 -18.71 -25.07
N GLU A 809 -11.87 -19.05 -25.88
CA GLU A 809 -12.01 -18.47 -27.23
C GLU A 809 -12.29 -16.96 -27.17
N LYS A 810 -13.22 -16.54 -26.31
CA LYS A 810 -13.59 -15.13 -26.12
C LYS A 810 -12.40 -14.29 -25.64
N VAL A 811 -11.65 -14.78 -24.65
CA VAL A 811 -10.51 -14.07 -24.05
C VAL A 811 -9.35 -13.96 -25.03
N MET A 812 -8.97 -15.06 -25.70
CA MET A 812 -7.89 -15.04 -26.69
C MET A 812 -8.23 -14.16 -27.89
N LYS A 813 -9.51 -14.11 -28.30
CA LYS A 813 -9.98 -13.19 -29.34
C LYS A 813 -9.84 -11.72 -28.89
N ALA A 814 -10.29 -11.36 -27.69
CA ALA A 814 -10.17 -9.99 -27.17
C ALA A 814 -8.70 -9.55 -27.05
N LEU A 815 -7.81 -10.44 -26.62
CA LEU A 815 -6.37 -10.19 -26.56
C LEU A 815 -5.77 -9.94 -27.95
N TYR A 816 -6.18 -10.73 -28.96
CA TYR A 816 -5.78 -10.53 -30.35
C TYR A 816 -6.28 -9.19 -30.90
N GLU A 817 -7.55 -8.85 -30.69
CA GLU A 817 -8.16 -7.61 -31.18
C GLU A 817 -7.49 -6.35 -30.56
N HIS A 818 -7.18 -6.38 -29.25
CA HIS A 818 -6.40 -5.33 -28.58
C HIS A 818 -4.97 -5.20 -29.14
N LEU A 819 -4.24 -6.31 -29.30
CA LEU A 819 -2.84 -6.27 -29.75
C LEU A 819 -2.72 -5.82 -31.21
N VAL A 820 -3.63 -6.23 -32.08
CA VAL A 820 -3.63 -5.90 -33.52
C VAL A 820 -4.11 -4.47 -33.80
N ASP A 821 -4.91 -3.85 -32.92
CA ASP A 821 -5.26 -2.43 -33.04
C ASP A 821 -4.04 -1.53 -32.87
N LYS A 822 -3.49 -1.06 -34.01
CA LYS A 822 -2.38 -0.10 -34.07
C LYS A 822 -2.67 1.25 -33.39
N THR A 823 -3.94 1.58 -33.14
CA THR A 823 -4.35 2.88 -32.59
C THR A 823 -4.46 2.90 -31.06
N GLY A 824 -4.52 1.72 -30.41
CA GLY A 824 -4.66 1.60 -28.95
C GLY A 824 -6.03 2.01 -28.40
N ASN A 825 -7.06 2.13 -29.25
CA ASN A 825 -8.42 2.52 -28.83
C ASN A 825 -9.29 1.33 -28.43
N VAL A 826 -8.89 0.09 -28.75
CA VAL A 826 -9.53 -1.13 -28.24
C VAL A 826 -8.86 -1.50 -26.90
N PRO A 827 -9.49 -1.28 -25.72
CA PRO A 827 -8.91 -1.71 -24.45
C PRO A 827 -9.00 -3.24 -24.28
N PHE A 828 -8.02 -3.84 -23.61
CA PHE A 828 -8.18 -5.19 -23.08
C PHE A 828 -8.75 -5.09 -21.67
N ASP A 829 -10.08 -5.23 -21.55
CA ASP A 829 -10.80 -5.41 -20.28
C ASP A 829 -11.71 -6.64 -20.42
N THR A 830 -11.44 -7.69 -19.64
CA THR A 830 -12.21 -8.94 -19.73
C THR A 830 -12.42 -9.62 -18.37
N GLU A 831 -13.61 -10.20 -18.17
CA GLU A 831 -13.93 -11.11 -17.06
C GLU A 831 -13.93 -12.57 -17.55
N PHE A 832 -13.22 -13.44 -16.84
CA PHE A 832 -13.03 -14.85 -17.19
C PHE A 832 -12.61 -15.73 -15.99
N ARG A 833 -12.74 -17.04 -16.13
CA ARG A 833 -12.37 -18.04 -15.12
C ARG A 833 -10.98 -18.60 -15.37
N ILE A 834 -10.13 -18.64 -14.34
CA ILE A 834 -8.82 -19.33 -14.34
C ILE A 834 -8.85 -20.47 -13.34
N LEU A 835 -8.26 -21.61 -13.71
CA LEU A 835 -8.02 -22.76 -12.82
C LEU A 835 -6.90 -22.46 -11.80
N ASN A 836 -7.20 -22.52 -10.50
CA ASN A 836 -6.22 -22.38 -9.41
C ASN A 836 -5.41 -23.68 -9.18
N ARG A 837 -4.40 -23.63 -8.29
CA ARG A 837 -3.59 -24.80 -7.88
C ARG A 837 -4.43 -25.98 -7.37
N LYS A 838 -5.57 -25.72 -6.73
CA LYS A 838 -6.47 -26.73 -6.14
C LYS A 838 -7.40 -27.40 -7.16
N GLY A 839 -7.43 -26.94 -8.41
CA GLY A 839 -8.33 -27.44 -9.46
C GLY A 839 -9.73 -26.81 -9.47
N GLU A 840 -9.92 -25.70 -8.75
CA GLU A 840 -11.15 -24.90 -8.78
C GLU A 840 -11.02 -23.76 -9.79
N TYR A 841 -12.12 -23.41 -10.45
CA TYR A 841 -12.18 -22.23 -11.31
C TYR A 841 -12.57 -20.99 -10.50
N LEU A 842 -11.69 -19.99 -10.47
CA LEU A 842 -11.92 -18.69 -9.83
C LEU A 842 -12.17 -17.63 -10.90
N TRP A 843 -13.16 -16.76 -10.66
CA TRP A 843 -13.42 -15.61 -11.54
C TRP A 843 -12.43 -14.47 -11.31
N PHE A 844 -11.88 -13.97 -12.42
CA PHE A 844 -11.01 -12.81 -12.48
C PHE A 844 -11.55 -11.76 -13.46
N SER A 845 -11.23 -10.50 -13.18
CA SER A 845 -11.23 -9.40 -14.16
C SER A 845 -9.77 -9.04 -14.44
N SER A 846 -9.42 -8.77 -15.69
CA SER A 846 -8.08 -8.31 -16.07
C SER A 846 -8.15 -7.16 -17.05
N THR A 847 -7.36 -6.12 -16.76
CA THR A 847 -7.19 -4.92 -17.59
C THR A 847 -5.71 -4.80 -18.02
N ALA A 848 -5.44 -4.37 -19.25
CA ALA A 848 -4.07 -4.24 -19.76
C ALA A 848 -3.87 -3.09 -20.77
N GLU A 849 -2.63 -2.59 -20.78
CA GLU A 849 -2.11 -1.54 -21.65
C GLU A 849 -0.91 -2.04 -22.47
N THR A 850 -0.79 -1.57 -23.72
CA THR A 850 0.23 -2.05 -24.67
C THR A 850 1.17 -0.95 -25.12
N GLN A 851 2.47 -1.15 -24.85
CA GLN A 851 3.57 -0.38 -25.41
C GLN A 851 3.81 -0.80 -26.88
N ARG A 852 3.89 0.19 -27.77
CA ARG A 852 3.97 0.02 -29.23
C ARG A 852 5.20 0.72 -29.81
N ASP A 853 5.61 0.30 -31.01
CA ASP A 853 6.61 1.01 -31.83
C ASP A 853 6.02 2.24 -32.54
N GLU A 854 6.87 3.02 -33.21
CA GLU A 854 6.49 4.21 -34.01
C GLU A 854 5.50 3.93 -35.16
N VAL A 855 5.27 2.65 -35.48
CA VAL A 855 4.38 2.17 -36.55
C VAL A 855 3.12 1.49 -35.95
N GLY A 856 2.93 1.55 -34.63
CA GLY A 856 1.79 0.98 -33.89
C GLY A 856 1.87 -0.53 -33.63
N THR A 857 3.00 -1.19 -33.95
CA THR A 857 3.20 -2.61 -33.68
C THR A 857 3.32 -2.85 -32.17
N PRO A 858 2.60 -3.81 -31.56
CA PRO A 858 2.78 -4.16 -30.16
C PRO A 858 4.20 -4.70 -29.92
N LEU A 859 4.90 -4.15 -28.93
CA LEU A 859 6.19 -4.65 -28.45
C LEU A 859 6.02 -5.42 -27.13
N LYS A 860 5.18 -4.89 -26.25
CA LYS A 860 5.06 -5.33 -24.86
C LYS A 860 3.70 -4.91 -24.31
N ILE A 861 3.02 -5.80 -23.60
CA ILE A 861 1.75 -5.55 -22.91
C ILE A 861 1.92 -5.78 -21.42
N ALA A 862 1.32 -4.94 -20.58
CA ALA A 862 1.33 -5.06 -19.14
C ALA A 862 -0.06 -4.83 -18.57
N GLY A 863 -0.45 -5.59 -17.55
CA GLY A 863 -1.79 -5.56 -17.02
C GLY A 863 -1.89 -5.93 -15.55
N SER A 864 -3.08 -5.72 -15.00
CA SER A 864 -3.46 -6.15 -13.66
C SER A 864 -4.50 -7.27 -13.75
N ILE A 865 -4.58 -8.11 -12.72
CA ILE A 865 -5.64 -9.09 -12.56
C ILE A 865 -6.20 -9.05 -11.14
N ARG A 866 -7.53 -9.10 -11.05
CA ARG A 866 -8.27 -8.97 -9.80
C ARG A 866 -9.23 -10.14 -9.61
N ASN A 867 -9.14 -10.82 -8.49
CA ASN A 867 -10.09 -11.87 -8.13
C ASN A 867 -11.46 -11.24 -7.81
N ILE A 868 -12.46 -11.54 -8.63
CA ILE A 868 -13.85 -11.05 -8.50
C ILE A 868 -14.82 -12.16 -8.06
N ASN A 869 -14.31 -13.32 -7.64
CA ASN A 869 -15.13 -14.49 -7.31
C ASN A 869 -16.17 -14.22 -6.20
N ARG A 870 -15.86 -13.35 -5.24
CA ARG A 870 -16.84 -12.88 -4.23
C ARG A 870 -18.00 -12.11 -4.86
N ARG A 871 -17.72 -11.24 -5.85
CA ARG A 871 -18.73 -10.45 -6.58
C ARG A 871 -19.62 -11.39 -7.41
N LYS A 872 -19.02 -12.35 -8.12
CA LYS A 872 -19.75 -13.35 -8.91
C LYS A 872 -20.61 -14.30 -8.09
N LYS A 873 -20.15 -14.72 -6.89
CA LYS A 873 -21.01 -15.49 -5.97
C LYS A 873 -22.21 -14.68 -5.48
N ALA A 874 -22.02 -13.41 -5.09
CA ALA A 874 -23.13 -12.54 -4.71
C ALA A 874 -24.11 -12.25 -5.88
N GLU A 875 -23.60 -12.03 -7.10
CA GLU A 875 -24.41 -11.92 -8.33
C GLU A 875 -25.26 -13.18 -8.55
N GLN A 876 -24.68 -14.37 -8.39
CA GLN A 876 -25.37 -15.65 -8.55
C GLN A 876 -26.39 -15.93 -7.43
N GLU A 877 -26.02 -15.72 -6.16
CA GLU A 877 -26.91 -15.91 -5.00
C GLU A 877 -28.15 -15.01 -5.11
N LEU A 878 -27.97 -13.75 -5.52
CA LEU A 878 -29.08 -12.82 -5.77
C LEU A 878 -29.94 -13.28 -6.96
N GLN A 879 -29.34 -13.80 -8.02
CA GLN A 879 -30.07 -14.33 -9.19
C GLN A 879 -30.87 -15.60 -8.83
N GLU A 880 -30.31 -16.51 -8.03
CA GLU A 880 -30.99 -17.71 -7.54
C GLU A 880 -32.15 -17.36 -6.60
N GLN A 881 -31.95 -16.44 -5.64
CA GLN A 881 -33.04 -15.92 -4.80
C GLN A 881 -34.14 -15.27 -5.64
N THR A 882 -33.78 -14.46 -6.64
CA THR A 882 -34.73 -13.83 -7.56
C THR A 882 -35.50 -14.87 -8.39
N ALA A 883 -34.84 -15.94 -8.84
CA ALA A 883 -35.48 -17.04 -9.57
C ALA A 883 -36.46 -17.83 -8.67
N ILE A 884 -36.07 -18.11 -7.42
CA ILE A 884 -36.92 -18.79 -6.43
C ILE A 884 -38.17 -17.96 -6.10
N VAL A 885 -38.02 -16.65 -5.84
CA VAL A 885 -39.16 -15.75 -5.58
C VAL A 885 -40.10 -15.71 -6.78
N ASN A 886 -39.58 -15.57 -8.01
CA ASN A 886 -40.40 -15.60 -9.22
C ASN A 886 -41.12 -16.95 -9.42
N ALA A 887 -40.47 -18.07 -9.15
CA ALA A 887 -41.09 -19.40 -9.24
C ALA A 887 -42.23 -19.57 -8.22
N ILE A 888 -42.06 -19.10 -6.98
CA ILE A 888 -43.10 -19.11 -5.94
C ILE A 888 -44.29 -18.24 -6.36
N LEU A 889 -44.04 -17.02 -6.86
CA LEU A 889 -45.10 -16.12 -7.33
C LEU A 889 -45.87 -16.68 -8.53
N GLN A 890 -45.20 -17.38 -9.45
CA GLN A 890 -45.83 -18.04 -10.60
C GLN A 890 -46.62 -19.31 -10.21
N ALA A 891 -46.18 -20.04 -9.19
CA ALA A 891 -46.84 -21.25 -8.72
C ALA A 891 -47.99 -21.00 -7.72
N SER A 892 -48.09 -19.78 -7.16
CA SER A 892 -49.16 -19.42 -6.22
C SER A 892 -50.55 -19.53 -6.86
N VAL A 893 -51.48 -20.14 -6.13
CA VAL A 893 -52.90 -20.27 -6.51
C VAL A 893 -53.70 -19.03 -6.14
N ASN A 894 -53.25 -18.26 -5.14
CA ASN A 894 -53.85 -16.98 -4.79
C ASN A 894 -53.40 -15.89 -5.78
N GLY A 895 -54.29 -14.93 -6.03
CA GLY A 895 -53.97 -13.76 -6.83
C GLY A 895 -53.16 -12.77 -6.02
N ILE A 896 -51.88 -12.59 -6.34
CA ILE A 896 -51.00 -11.64 -5.67
C ILE A 896 -50.83 -10.40 -6.58
N LEU A 897 -51.16 -9.23 -6.03
CA LEU A 897 -50.91 -7.92 -6.65
C LEU A 897 -49.99 -7.07 -5.76
N SER A 898 -49.31 -6.10 -6.35
CA SER A 898 -48.77 -4.95 -5.61
C SER A 898 -49.32 -3.65 -6.20
N ILE A 899 -49.64 -2.66 -5.36
CA ILE A 899 -50.17 -1.34 -5.76
C ILE A 899 -49.36 -0.19 -5.13
N ASN A 900 -49.30 0.97 -5.79
CA ASN A 900 -48.82 2.20 -5.16
C ASN A 900 -49.89 2.77 -4.19
N PRO A 901 -49.58 3.82 -3.39
CA PRO A 901 -50.56 4.44 -2.49
C PRO A 901 -51.81 4.95 -3.20
N GLU A 902 -51.70 5.33 -4.48
CA GLU A 902 -52.80 5.80 -5.32
C GLU A 902 -53.66 4.66 -5.92
N GLY A 903 -53.48 3.40 -5.50
CA GLY A 903 -54.30 2.26 -5.95
C GLY A 903 -53.97 1.69 -7.34
N LYS A 904 -52.90 2.15 -7.98
CA LYS A 904 -52.46 1.71 -9.30
C LYS A 904 -51.60 0.44 -9.19
N ILE A 905 -51.97 -0.59 -9.94
CA ILE A 905 -51.30 -1.90 -9.94
C ILE A 905 -49.88 -1.77 -10.52
N LEU A 906 -48.88 -2.11 -9.72
CA LEU A 906 -47.45 -2.11 -10.06
C LEU A 906 -46.97 -3.49 -10.55
N SER A 907 -47.48 -4.57 -9.95
CA SER A 907 -47.19 -5.95 -10.38
C SER A 907 -48.39 -6.87 -10.14
N ALA A 908 -48.45 -7.97 -10.89
CA ALA A 908 -49.53 -8.94 -10.81
C ALA A 908 -49.02 -10.35 -11.14
N ASN A 909 -49.27 -11.34 -10.27
CA ASN A 909 -48.90 -12.73 -10.54
C ASN A 909 -49.86 -13.41 -11.56
N PRO A 910 -49.53 -14.60 -12.09
CA PRO A 910 -50.36 -15.27 -13.09
C PRO A 910 -51.78 -15.61 -12.62
N ALA A 911 -51.96 -15.89 -11.32
CA ALA A 911 -53.27 -16.16 -10.74
C ALA A 911 -54.15 -14.88 -10.66
N ALA A 912 -53.59 -13.74 -10.27
CA ALA A 912 -54.31 -12.46 -10.27
C ALA A 912 -54.73 -12.04 -11.69
N ASN A 913 -53.83 -12.20 -12.67
CA ASN A 913 -54.15 -11.96 -14.08
C ASN A 913 -55.24 -12.90 -14.63
N GLN A 914 -55.45 -14.09 -14.06
CA GLN A 914 -56.58 -14.98 -14.38
C GLN A 914 -57.86 -14.67 -13.58
N MET A 915 -57.72 -14.10 -12.37
CA MET A 915 -58.82 -13.81 -11.45
C MET A 915 -59.56 -12.51 -11.85
N PHE A 916 -58.81 -11.46 -12.14
CA PHE A 916 -59.34 -10.13 -12.46
C PHE A 916 -59.28 -9.83 -13.97
N GLY A 917 -58.22 -10.30 -14.64
CA GLY A 917 -57.98 -10.10 -16.07
C GLY A 917 -58.65 -11.14 -16.97
N GLY A 918 -58.82 -10.80 -18.24
CA GLY A 918 -59.06 -11.78 -19.29
C GLY A 918 -57.79 -12.56 -19.63
N ARG A 919 -57.92 -13.72 -20.30
CA ARG A 919 -56.83 -14.67 -20.63
C ARG A 919 -55.63 -14.13 -21.44
N ARG A 920 -55.60 -12.83 -21.76
CA ARG A 920 -54.56 -12.09 -22.51
C ARG A 920 -54.39 -10.61 -22.07
N GLU A 921 -55.00 -10.17 -20.98
CA GLU A 921 -54.88 -8.78 -20.53
C GLU A 921 -53.86 -8.62 -19.38
N ASN A 922 -53.04 -7.59 -19.46
CA ASN A 922 -52.14 -7.19 -18.38
C ASN A 922 -52.90 -6.29 -17.39
N LEU A 923 -52.84 -6.58 -16.10
CA LEU A 923 -53.41 -5.73 -15.04
C LEU A 923 -52.51 -4.55 -14.64
N VAL A 924 -51.20 -4.63 -14.89
CA VAL A 924 -50.24 -3.60 -14.48
C VAL A 924 -50.55 -2.25 -15.15
N GLY A 925 -50.51 -1.19 -14.35
CA GLY A 925 -50.83 0.18 -14.75
C GLY A 925 -52.31 0.55 -14.66
N GLN A 926 -53.21 -0.39 -14.33
CA GLN A 926 -54.63 -0.12 -14.11
C GLN A 926 -54.93 0.23 -12.65
N ASP A 927 -56.09 0.83 -12.43
CA ASP A 927 -56.62 1.19 -11.11
C ASP A 927 -57.38 -0.03 -10.53
N ILE A 928 -57.01 -0.42 -9.31
CA ILE A 928 -57.58 -1.55 -8.59
C ILE A 928 -59.07 -1.38 -8.23
N TYR A 929 -59.53 -0.14 -8.00
CA TYR A 929 -60.92 0.16 -7.63
C TYR A 929 -61.92 -0.09 -8.79
N GLN A 930 -61.43 -0.43 -9.98
CA GLN A 930 -62.25 -0.91 -11.10
C GLN A 930 -62.73 -2.36 -10.92
N PHE A 931 -62.11 -3.12 -10.01
CA PHE A 931 -62.36 -4.56 -9.80
C PHE A 931 -63.15 -4.88 -8.52
N PHE A 932 -63.56 -3.87 -7.76
CA PHE A 932 -64.38 -4.04 -6.56
C PHE A 932 -65.80 -3.51 -6.76
N VAL A 933 -66.77 -4.19 -6.13
CA VAL A 933 -68.19 -3.78 -6.16
C VAL A 933 -68.44 -2.63 -5.19
N ASP A 934 -67.71 -2.58 -4.08
CA ASP A 934 -67.72 -1.51 -3.10
C ASP A 934 -66.50 -0.59 -3.29
N LYS A 935 -66.64 0.72 -3.03
CA LYS A 935 -65.68 1.74 -3.50
C LYS A 935 -65.23 2.77 -2.47
N ASP A 936 -65.81 2.76 -1.28
CA ASP A 936 -65.61 3.81 -0.27
C ASP A 936 -64.58 3.38 0.80
N LEU A 937 -63.46 2.76 0.39
CA LEU A 937 -62.40 2.22 1.26
C LEU A 937 -61.01 2.75 0.88
N SER A 938 -60.24 3.27 1.85
CA SER A 938 -58.85 3.70 1.63
C SER A 938 -57.85 2.55 1.79
N TRP A 939 -56.77 2.58 1.00
CA TRP A 939 -55.63 1.68 1.19
C TRP A 939 -54.88 1.89 2.50
N GLU A 940 -54.99 3.07 3.11
CA GLU A 940 -54.41 3.34 4.44
C GLU A 940 -55.26 2.72 5.57
N GLU A 941 -56.56 2.50 5.35
CA GLU A 941 -57.48 1.86 6.30
C GLU A 941 -57.48 0.33 6.19
N LEU A 942 -57.27 -0.19 4.97
CA LEU A 942 -57.17 -1.63 4.71
C LEU A 942 -55.78 -2.21 5.04
N ALA A 943 -54.78 -1.38 5.31
CA ALA A 943 -53.39 -1.78 5.54
C ALA A 943 -53.25 -2.81 6.68
N ASP A 944 -52.57 -3.92 6.39
CA ASP A 944 -52.32 -5.04 7.31
C ASP A 944 -53.61 -5.71 7.86
N THR A 945 -54.75 -5.52 7.18
CA THR A 945 -56.04 -6.16 7.52
C THR A 945 -56.38 -7.35 6.61
N LEU A 946 -57.22 -8.25 7.14
CA LEU A 946 -57.89 -9.33 6.41
C LEU A 946 -59.38 -8.99 6.27
N CYS A 947 -59.86 -8.84 5.05
CA CYS A 947 -61.25 -8.50 4.75
C CYS A 947 -61.87 -9.47 3.71
N VAL A 948 -63.19 -9.46 3.59
CA VAL A 948 -63.93 -10.29 2.61
C VAL A 948 -64.81 -9.38 1.76
N MET A 949 -64.50 -9.32 0.46
CA MET A 949 -65.09 -8.37 -0.48
C MET A 949 -65.86 -9.07 -1.60
N GLU A 950 -66.76 -8.36 -2.29
CA GLU A 950 -67.29 -8.81 -3.59
C GLU A 950 -66.53 -8.12 -4.72
N CYS A 951 -66.03 -8.97 -5.62
CA CYS A 951 -64.92 -8.68 -6.52
C CYS A 951 -65.37 -9.04 -7.95
N THR A 952 -65.09 -8.19 -8.93
CA THR A 952 -65.60 -8.31 -10.31
C THR A 952 -64.46 -8.45 -11.30
N SER A 953 -64.50 -9.51 -12.12
CA SER A 953 -63.58 -9.65 -13.25
C SER A 953 -63.98 -8.72 -14.41
N LYS A 954 -63.01 -8.37 -15.27
CA LYS A 954 -63.31 -7.70 -16.56
C LYS A 954 -64.24 -8.49 -17.49
N THR A 955 -64.40 -9.79 -17.24
CA THR A 955 -65.37 -10.66 -17.94
C THR A 955 -66.79 -10.58 -17.36
N GLY A 956 -67.06 -9.64 -16.44
CA GLY A 956 -68.39 -9.39 -15.87
C GLY A 956 -68.83 -10.43 -14.84
N ARG A 957 -67.91 -11.19 -14.25
CA ARG A 957 -68.23 -12.21 -13.22
C ARG A 957 -67.93 -11.67 -11.83
N ASN A 958 -68.93 -11.71 -10.97
CA ASN A 958 -68.77 -11.37 -9.56
C ASN A 958 -68.44 -12.63 -8.75
N PHE A 959 -67.39 -12.56 -7.95
CA PHE A 959 -66.95 -13.61 -7.03
C PHE A 959 -66.64 -13.00 -5.66
N ARG A 960 -66.69 -13.81 -4.59
CA ARG A 960 -66.34 -13.34 -3.26
C ARG A 960 -64.88 -13.70 -2.97
N CYS A 961 -64.06 -12.70 -2.69
CA CYS A 961 -62.64 -12.86 -2.42
C CYS A 961 -62.30 -12.46 -0.97
N GLU A 962 -61.55 -13.33 -0.29
CA GLU A 962 -60.78 -13.02 0.91
C GLU A 962 -59.54 -12.26 0.46
N LEU A 963 -59.36 -11.04 0.97
CA LEU A 963 -58.22 -10.17 0.70
C LEU A 963 -57.44 -9.99 2.00
N SER A 964 -56.19 -10.43 2.02
CA SER A 964 -55.20 -9.98 3.00
C SER A 964 -54.38 -8.87 2.35
N THR A 965 -54.35 -7.68 2.95
CA THR A 965 -53.34 -6.67 2.58
C THR A 965 -52.13 -6.78 3.49
N SER A 966 -50.99 -6.29 3.02
CA SER A 966 -49.82 -6.04 3.86
C SER A 966 -49.04 -4.85 3.31
N ARG A 967 -48.56 -3.96 4.18
CA ARG A 967 -47.81 -2.76 3.77
C ARG A 967 -46.32 -3.07 3.64
N ALA A 968 -45.76 -2.79 2.47
CA ALA A 968 -44.35 -2.94 2.18
C ALA A 968 -43.69 -1.60 1.85
N GLN A 969 -42.40 -1.49 2.14
CA GLN A 969 -41.57 -0.37 1.73
C GLN A 969 -40.24 -0.92 1.23
N VAL A 970 -39.81 -0.44 0.06
CA VAL A 970 -38.48 -0.69 -0.51
C VAL A 970 -37.89 0.67 -0.84
N GLU A 971 -36.71 0.96 -0.29
CA GLU A 971 -36.11 2.30 -0.32
C GLU A 971 -37.11 3.35 0.23
N GLU A 972 -37.28 4.47 -0.46
CA GLU A 972 -38.22 5.54 -0.11
C GLU A 972 -39.66 5.27 -0.59
N LYS A 973 -39.91 4.17 -1.31
CA LYS A 973 -41.20 3.90 -1.99
C LYS A 973 -42.05 2.93 -1.18
N ARG A 974 -43.22 3.41 -0.74
CA ARG A 974 -44.29 2.60 -0.13
C ARG A 974 -45.16 1.96 -1.19
N PHE A 975 -45.59 0.73 -0.94
CA PHE A 975 -46.57 0.01 -1.74
C PHE A 975 -47.34 -0.97 -0.87
N TYR A 976 -48.53 -1.37 -1.30
CA TYR A 976 -49.31 -2.40 -0.61
C TYR A 976 -49.27 -3.69 -1.43
N ALA A 977 -48.97 -4.81 -0.75
CA ALA A 977 -49.12 -6.14 -1.30
C ALA A 977 -50.53 -6.67 -0.95
N LEU A 978 -51.19 -7.27 -1.93
CA LEU A 978 -52.58 -7.72 -1.84
C LEU A 978 -52.63 -9.19 -2.22
N ASP A 979 -53.00 -10.07 -1.29
CA ASP A 979 -53.20 -11.50 -1.54
C ASP A 979 -54.70 -11.83 -1.58
N PHE A 980 -55.17 -12.30 -2.74
CA PHE A 980 -56.57 -12.56 -3.02
C PHE A 980 -56.84 -14.06 -3.14
N ARG A 981 -57.77 -14.55 -2.32
CA ARG A 981 -58.21 -15.95 -2.31
C ARG A 981 -59.70 -16.04 -2.58
N ILE A 982 -60.10 -16.81 -3.59
CA ILE A 982 -61.52 -16.98 -3.93
C ILE A 982 -62.19 -17.88 -2.88
N LEU A 983 -63.22 -17.36 -2.20
CA LEU A 983 -64.03 -18.13 -1.25
C LEU A 983 -65.18 -18.86 -1.94
N ALA A 984 -65.82 -18.21 -2.92
CA ALA A 984 -66.86 -18.83 -3.74
C ALA A 984 -67.06 -18.09 -5.08
N HIS A 985 -67.32 -18.85 -6.13
CA HIS A 985 -67.97 -18.35 -7.34
C HIS A 985 -69.49 -18.38 -7.13
N LYS A 986 -70.18 -17.25 -7.38
CA LYS A 986 -71.59 -17.27 -7.77
C LYS A 986 -71.65 -17.78 -9.22
N ALA A 987 -72.59 -18.65 -9.52
CA ALA A 987 -72.78 -19.25 -10.85
C ALA A 987 -73.63 -18.34 -11.76
#